data_AF-A0A1B5L757-F1
#
_entry.id   AF-A0A1B5L757-F1
#
_cell.length_a   1.000
_cell.length_b   1.000
_cell.length_c   1.000
_cell.angle_alpha   90.00
_cell.angle_beta   90.00
_cell.angle_gamma   90.00
#
_symmetry.space_group_name_H-M   'P 1'
#
loop_
_entity.id
_entity.type
_entity.pdbx_description
1 polymer ?
#
loop_
_entity_poly.entity_id
_entity_poly.type
_entity_poly.pdbx_seq_one_letter_code
_entity_poly.pdbx_strand_id
1 'polypeptide(L)'
;MAASTKSLDVAQHIRYWQRCFNSHLPSLYTPNDSTRLTFASFIVSALELLSSPLSAEDRTSIQSWVLSLQHPDGGFCGSPTHMLPGQDAFKGSANLAATFFALLLLAIAADSDAEARAAFARVRRRKLLRWLRRLQRQDGSFGQVLWEGEAVGGRDMRHSYLASCIRWMLRGGLDKDQDPAGHEDDIDVGRMMVDSCHAVNIPASRRYLLEMTQQKFGGFSKCAGGHPDLYHSYLGLAALAVMVDDDLKQLDVALCCSKETVRKVQLARDGLLDACREREDFGSDGFWESQNLVRVLTDLGSKSKSEFYDPCQEAAQRSYKCLYRNGGDKAMCGEYFQYVRLGREIYPAGVVLTASRAYRECKAAWIVRVCAESQLDDPNAKFSAVAAVNKFVEDGTVVKGVDAIDLLEWASVDLMPEDAFSRTLGPLRVRAVKASPKDKIAATRCLQSCLLHWDLVSAQQESSQCPPEKKKLYGMLALKQVERAAQLTEQAHVSNPEGGAPARGVKTEEEILLLYKVVETHGSPEDLEKLVASPVFSPAVQLRLGRRELFLRVSQRYRKQHSWEQLCNLCHDCLSDNNDADEPSLRACDWSVWKQYIEAAAQLKSCNPDIVSKLQRLLLKLAAAKSLKPIYKRNIHLARVAAAFLLVTNDEDDVIDGRPASLRLQELLHYVDYHKLSAACFEDVKEFLELLDAEGLKHVAYVYTANLAEEAESPLGSARIKVLSLKLQLFLTTCSTARTPVAGKDAASRCLTCGAKFEAESCIACLATTSSAALKTYVSAGKEFADNGAIQNEILPELAMIVALCSAKSAFPGRPGYAAATPAKSQHLLRALLMLEHQVFLTPKHGQTCLLLVQLHLLVGSAHRCREIWHELSVKRAIVDSLAPIFYDRLSTISPVILDSSDNWGWELVETLRSHYASNLRLKMPRRLIDAFEAGSYASIIDMSEFIQNLRSGCTRVMSLVEEARADRLLGEPSGEFLNDARYSTAAVMGIDYTFVTEMMGRISNSMAKFLRDAPRQCTASEILYYEAVHLLATLIPLSLGINRSSPTPSVLGQVVEAVKASMTSQLGDLPVLDGTIQQSVSGLRSFHNVTMLRDTAMASSLAATWILSFNERERERDRSGSSNLPKEVITQIKSLQGAAEAALQQGKAFIARLKSVVDAGSQFGLDLRAWVFEGDGQELSGLIEDGTVKELVESWRQNIAGWGQVKWER
;
A
#
# COMPACT_ATOMS: atom_id res chain seq x y z
N MET A 1 -6.59 41.44 15.60
CA MET A 1 -7.74 41.75 14.71
C MET A 1 -8.40 40.42 14.33
N ALA A 2 -9.64 40.18 14.74
CA ALA A 2 -10.38 38.98 14.32
C ALA A 2 -10.68 39.10 12.81
N ALA A 3 -10.12 38.20 12.01
CA ALA A 3 -10.43 38.13 10.58
C ALA A 3 -11.91 37.79 10.41
N SER A 4 -12.64 38.60 9.65
CA SER A 4 -14.02 38.34 9.24
C SER A 4 -14.09 36.99 8.52
N THR A 5 -14.71 35.99 9.15
CA THR A 5 -14.98 34.68 8.55
C THR A 5 -15.94 34.85 7.38
N LYS A 6 -15.58 34.32 6.20
CA LYS A 6 -16.48 34.31 5.03
C LYS A 6 -17.76 33.55 5.34
N SER A 7 -18.91 34.13 4.98
CA SER A 7 -20.22 33.48 5.05
C SER A 7 -20.50 32.61 3.81
N LEU A 8 -21.56 31.79 3.90
CA LEU A 8 -22.08 30.99 2.79
C LEU A 8 -22.68 31.93 1.72
N ASP A 9 -22.26 31.79 0.46
CA ASP A 9 -22.81 32.58 -0.66
C ASP A 9 -24.06 31.89 -1.25
N VAL A 10 -25.16 31.96 -0.50
CA VAL A 10 -26.43 31.29 -0.82
C VAL A 10 -26.89 31.61 -2.26
N ALA A 11 -26.80 32.86 -2.68
CA ALA A 11 -27.25 33.31 -4.00
C ALA A 11 -26.44 32.69 -5.15
N GLN A 12 -25.13 32.48 -4.97
CA GLN A 12 -24.32 31.80 -5.97
C GLN A 12 -24.56 30.28 -5.97
N HIS A 13 -24.74 29.67 -4.81
CA HIS A 13 -25.09 28.25 -4.72
C HIS A 13 -26.46 27.95 -5.37
N ILE A 14 -27.47 28.79 -5.13
CA ILE A 14 -28.77 28.67 -5.81
C ILE A 14 -28.60 28.76 -7.33
N ARG A 15 -27.84 29.74 -7.84
CA ARG A 15 -27.57 29.86 -9.29
C ARG A 15 -26.85 28.63 -9.87
N TYR A 16 -25.88 28.09 -9.14
CA TYR A 16 -25.18 26.86 -9.52
C TYR A 16 -26.15 25.68 -9.64
N TRP A 17 -26.97 25.44 -8.62
CA TRP A 17 -27.91 24.32 -8.59
C TRP A 17 -29.08 24.49 -9.57
N GLN A 18 -29.59 25.71 -9.75
CA GLN A 18 -30.59 26.02 -10.77
C GLN A 18 -30.04 25.82 -12.18
N ARG A 19 -28.75 26.13 -12.43
CA ARG A 19 -28.09 25.83 -13.70
C ARG A 19 -27.98 24.32 -13.90
N CYS A 20 -27.61 23.55 -12.87
CA CYS A 20 -27.56 22.09 -12.95
C CYS A 20 -28.94 21.45 -13.14
N PHE A 21 -30.00 22.08 -12.62
CA PHE A 21 -31.38 21.63 -12.77
C PHE A 21 -31.96 21.95 -14.16
N ASN A 22 -31.80 23.19 -14.63
CA ASN A 22 -32.44 23.70 -15.85
C ASN A 22 -31.64 23.43 -17.15
N SER A 23 -30.39 22.97 -17.06
CA SER A 23 -29.51 22.78 -18.21
C SER A 23 -28.81 21.42 -18.19
N HIS A 24 -28.26 21.04 -19.34
CA HIS A 24 -27.50 19.81 -19.47
C HIS A 24 -26.26 19.80 -18.57
N LEU A 25 -26.06 18.68 -17.88
CA LEU A 25 -24.84 18.46 -17.11
C LEU A 25 -23.62 18.38 -18.05
N PRO A 26 -22.45 18.85 -17.61
CA PRO A 26 -21.21 18.73 -18.39
C PRO A 26 -20.89 17.29 -18.80
N SER A 27 -20.22 17.09 -19.94
CA SER A 27 -19.83 15.76 -20.47
C SER A 27 -18.96 14.93 -19.51
N LEU A 28 -18.32 15.56 -18.53
CA LEU A 28 -17.59 14.88 -17.45
C LEU A 28 -18.47 13.93 -16.63
N TYR A 29 -19.79 14.15 -16.62
CA TYR A 29 -20.75 13.27 -15.95
C TYR A 29 -21.31 12.16 -16.85
N THR A 30 -20.94 12.13 -18.14
CA THR A 30 -21.38 11.09 -19.08
C THR A 30 -20.94 9.67 -18.68
N PRO A 31 -19.70 9.43 -18.19
CA PRO A 31 -19.32 8.10 -17.70
C PRO A 31 -20.15 7.63 -16.49
N ASN A 32 -20.81 8.55 -15.80
CA ASN A 32 -21.62 8.31 -14.61
C ASN A 32 -23.11 8.18 -14.92
N ASP A 33 -23.46 7.85 -16.18
CA ASP A 33 -24.84 7.80 -16.65
C ASP A 33 -25.74 6.91 -15.79
N SER A 34 -25.23 5.75 -15.37
CA SER A 34 -25.92 4.79 -14.52
C SER A 34 -26.28 5.33 -13.12
N THR A 35 -25.80 6.52 -12.75
CA THR A 35 -26.05 7.20 -11.47
C THR A 35 -26.84 8.50 -11.60
N ARG A 36 -27.48 8.76 -12.76
CA ARG A 36 -28.28 9.97 -13.01
C ARG A 36 -29.31 10.27 -11.93
N LEU A 37 -29.97 9.23 -11.41
CA LEU A 37 -30.97 9.38 -10.33
C LEU A 37 -30.34 9.99 -9.06
N THR A 38 -29.13 9.58 -8.70
CA THR A 38 -28.36 10.17 -7.59
C THR A 38 -28.08 11.65 -7.83
N PHE A 39 -27.66 12.03 -9.04
CA PHE A 39 -27.42 13.44 -9.37
C PHE A 39 -28.68 14.29 -9.26
N ALA A 40 -29.80 13.80 -9.79
CA ALA A 40 -31.08 14.49 -9.66
C ALA A 40 -31.47 14.69 -8.19
N SER A 41 -31.28 13.66 -7.35
CA SER A 41 -31.54 13.75 -5.91
C SER A 41 -30.68 14.81 -5.23
N PHE A 42 -29.38 14.88 -5.53
CA PHE A 42 -28.51 15.91 -4.97
C PHE A 42 -28.87 17.32 -5.41
N ILE A 43 -29.20 17.51 -6.69
CA ILE A 43 -29.60 18.82 -7.21
C ILE A 43 -30.87 19.31 -6.54
N VAL A 44 -31.90 18.47 -6.49
CA VAL A 44 -33.20 18.80 -5.91
C VAL A 44 -33.10 19.00 -4.39
N SER A 45 -32.37 18.13 -3.69
CA SER A 45 -32.16 18.26 -2.25
C SER A 45 -31.33 19.49 -1.89
N ALA A 46 -30.36 19.88 -2.72
CA ALA A 46 -29.59 21.11 -2.51
C ALA A 46 -30.47 22.36 -2.65
N LEU A 47 -31.34 22.40 -3.66
CA LEU A 47 -32.30 23.50 -3.84
C LEU A 47 -33.28 23.57 -2.67
N GLU A 48 -33.75 22.43 -2.16
CA GLU A 48 -34.61 22.39 -0.97
C GLU A 48 -33.87 22.88 0.29
N LEU A 49 -32.63 22.45 0.53
CA LEU A 49 -31.80 22.91 1.65
C LEU A 49 -31.53 24.41 1.62
N LEU A 50 -31.35 24.97 0.42
CA LEU A 50 -31.17 26.41 0.17
C LEU A 50 -32.51 27.18 0.11
N SER A 51 -33.64 26.53 0.42
CA SER A 51 -34.98 27.12 0.40
C SER A 51 -35.38 27.74 -0.95
N SER A 52 -34.93 27.14 -2.06
CA SER A 52 -35.33 27.48 -3.44
C SER A 52 -36.42 26.51 -3.92
N PRO A 53 -37.71 26.90 -3.95
CA PRO A 53 -38.81 26.00 -4.28
C PRO A 53 -38.80 25.57 -5.76
N LEU A 54 -39.24 24.33 -6.01
CA LEU A 54 -39.48 23.80 -7.36
C LEU A 54 -40.85 24.26 -7.87
N SER A 55 -40.99 24.45 -9.19
CA SER A 55 -42.29 24.75 -9.79
C SER A 55 -43.21 23.52 -9.80
N ALA A 56 -44.53 23.72 -9.95
CA ALA A 56 -45.48 22.61 -10.07
C ALA A 56 -45.20 21.70 -11.27
N GLU A 57 -44.73 22.28 -12.38
CA GLU A 57 -44.33 21.56 -13.59
C GLU A 57 -43.08 20.70 -13.35
N ASP A 58 -42.09 21.25 -12.64
CA ASP A 58 -40.86 20.54 -12.26
C ASP A 58 -41.18 19.33 -11.38
N ARG A 59 -42.02 19.52 -10.37
CA ARG A 59 -42.44 18.44 -9.44
C ARG A 59 -43.14 17.31 -10.19
N THR A 60 -44.08 17.66 -11.06
CA THR A 60 -44.80 16.67 -11.88
C THR A 60 -43.86 15.92 -12.82
N SER A 61 -42.90 16.64 -13.43
CA SER A 61 -41.89 16.06 -14.31
C SER A 61 -40.96 15.10 -13.58
N ILE A 62 -40.51 15.46 -12.38
CA ILE A 62 -39.68 14.60 -11.51
C ILE A 62 -40.44 13.33 -11.12
N GLN A 63 -41.69 13.46 -10.67
CA GLN A 63 -42.51 12.29 -10.31
C GLN A 63 -42.72 11.34 -11.49
N SER A 64 -43.07 11.87 -12.66
CA SER A 64 -43.27 11.08 -13.89
C SER A 64 -41.98 10.37 -14.31
N TRP A 65 -40.85 11.10 -14.31
CA TRP A 65 -39.55 10.57 -14.67
C TRP A 65 -39.08 9.47 -13.70
N VAL A 66 -39.12 9.71 -12.39
CA VAL A 66 -38.70 8.72 -11.38
C VAL A 66 -39.55 7.46 -11.47
N LEU A 67 -40.88 7.60 -11.60
CA LEU A 67 -41.77 6.44 -11.72
C LEU A 67 -41.55 5.65 -13.01
N SER A 68 -41.08 6.28 -14.09
CA SER A 68 -40.72 5.59 -15.34
C SER A 68 -39.50 4.67 -15.19
N LEU A 69 -38.66 4.88 -14.15
CA LEU A 69 -37.47 4.07 -13.87
C LEU A 69 -37.75 2.88 -12.94
N GLN A 70 -38.99 2.70 -12.51
CA GLN A 70 -39.36 1.61 -11.62
C GLN A 70 -39.28 0.25 -12.32
N HIS A 71 -38.45 -0.65 -11.79
CA HIS A 71 -38.19 -1.96 -12.36
C HIS A 71 -39.36 -2.94 -12.10
N PRO A 72 -39.73 -3.79 -13.06
CA PRO A 72 -40.89 -4.67 -12.94
C PRO A 72 -40.80 -5.69 -11.81
N ASP A 73 -39.58 -6.11 -11.47
CA ASP A 73 -39.30 -7.10 -10.42
C ASP A 73 -39.00 -6.48 -9.04
N GLY A 74 -39.01 -5.14 -8.93
CA GLY A 74 -38.71 -4.40 -7.71
C GLY A 74 -37.46 -3.53 -7.82
N GLY A 75 -37.47 -2.38 -7.13
CA GLY A 75 -36.42 -1.36 -7.16
C GLY A 75 -36.53 -0.39 -8.35
N PHE A 76 -35.54 0.48 -8.51
CA PHE A 76 -35.45 1.48 -9.58
C PHE A 76 -34.13 1.38 -10.34
N CYS A 77 -34.17 1.64 -11.65
CA CYS A 77 -32.99 1.80 -12.50
C CYS A 77 -32.38 3.20 -12.30
N GLY A 78 -31.05 3.29 -12.38
CA GLY A 78 -30.34 4.56 -12.16
C GLY A 78 -30.39 5.56 -13.33
N SER A 79 -30.82 5.12 -14.52
CA SER A 79 -30.90 5.94 -15.74
C SER A 79 -31.96 5.43 -16.73
N PRO A 80 -32.60 6.32 -17.51
CA PRO A 80 -33.43 5.92 -18.64
C PRO A 80 -32.64 5.22 -19.76
N THR A 81 -31.31 5.37 -19.83
CA THR A 81 -30.49 4.69 -20.85
C THR A 81 -30.42 3.19 -20.63
N HIS A 82 -30.75 2.72 -19.43
CA HIS A 82 -30.96 1.31 -19.14
C HIS A 82 -32.29 0.79 -19.75
N MET A 83 -33.13 1.67 -20.32
CA MET A 83 -34.34 1.33 -21.07
C MET A 83 -34.17 1.70 -22.56
N LEU A 84 -34.25 0.70 -23.45
CA LEU A 84 -34.33 0.94 -24.90
C LEU A 84 -35.79 1.25 -25.31
N PRO A 85 -36.04 2.13 -26.29
CA PRO A 85 -37.40 2.44 -26.75
C PRO A 85 -38.04 1.18 -27.33
N GLY A 86 -39.24 0.85 -26.88
CA GLY A 86 -40.00 -0.31 -27.37
C GLY A 86 -39.58 -1.66 -26.78
N GLN A 87 -38.80 -1.70 -25.68
CA GLN A 87 -38.54 -2.94 -24.94
C GLN A 87 -39.01 -2.82 -23.49
N ASP A 88 -39.61 -3.90 -22.96
CA ASP A 88 -39.87 -4.05 -21.53
C ASP A 88 -38.54 -4.06 -20.75
N ALA A 89 -38.59 -3.59 -19.50
CA ALA A 89 -37.46 -3.26 -18.62
C ALA A 89 -36.43 -4.38 -18.31
N PHE A 90 -36.51 -5.54 -18.97
CA PHE A 90 -35.66 -6.72 -18.79
C PHE A 90 -34.17 -6.51 -19.13
N LYS A 91 -33.74 -5.34 -19.63
CA LYS A 91 -32.33 -5.06 -19.98
C LYS A 91 -31.58 -4.11 -19.04
N GLY A 92 -32.24 -3.55 -18.02
CA GLY A 92 -31.61 -2.67 -17.04
C GLY A 92 -31.79 -3.20 -15.62
N SER A 93 -30.70 -3.40 -14.86
CA SER A 93 -30.82 -3.91 -13.48
C SER A 93 -31.24 -2.81 -12.50
N ALA A 94 -32.27 -3.11 -11.69
CA ALA A 94 -32.60 -2.31 -10.52
C ALA A 94 -31.39 -2.23 -9.57
N ASN A 95 -31.14 -1.05 -9.02
CA ASN A 95 -29.97 -0.79 -8.19
C ASN A 95 -30.37 -0.27 -6.81
N LEU A 96 -29.66 -0.71 -5.78
CA LEU A 96 -29.96 -0.36 -4.39
C LEU A 96 -29.84 1.15 -4.11
N ALA A 97 -28.78 1.80 -4.62
CA ALA A 97 -28.61 3.25 -4.46
C ALA A 97 -29.66 4.03 -5.25
N ALA A 98 -29.95 3.63 -6.49
CA ALA A 98 -30.98 4.28 -7.31
C ALA A 98 -32.37 4.19 -6.65
N THR A 99 -32.71 3.04 -6.06
CA THR A 99 -33.97 2.84 -5.33
C THR A 99 -34.09 3.78 -4.13
N PHE A 100 -33.02 3.93 -3.34
CA PHE A 100 -33.00 4.86 -2.20
C PHE A 100 -33.26 6.31 -2.66
N PHE A 101 -32.53 6.79 -3.66
CA PHE A 101 -32.69 8.17 -4.15
C PHE A 101 -34.02 8.40 -4.86
N ALA A 102 -34.63 7.36 -5.45
CA ALA A 102 -35.95 7.46 -6.10
C ALA A 102 -37.04 7.76 -5.07
N LEU A 103 -37.02 7.06 -3.94
CA LEU A 103 -37.97 7.28 -2.85
C LEU A 103 -37.82 8.69 -2.26
N LEU A 104 -36.59 9.17 -2.09
CA LEU A 104 -36.35 10.54 -1.64
C LEU A 104 -36.89 11.57 -2.65
N LEU A 105 -36.62 11.40 -3.95
CA LEU A 105 -37.10 12.34 -4.98
C LEU A 105 -38.63 12.39 -5.06
N LEU A 106 -39.32 11.25 -4.93
CA LEU A 106 -40.78 11.21 -4.90
C LEU A 106 -41.34 12.00 -3.71
N ALA A 107 -40.71 11.87 -2.54
CA ALA A 107 -41.13 12.61 -1.35
C ALA A 107 -40.81 14.11 -1.44
N ILE A 108 -39.63 14.51 -1.95
CA ILE A 108 -39.26 15.92 -2.09
C ILE A 108 -40.17 16.64 -3.10
N ALA A 109 -40.61 15.93 -4.15
CA ALA A 109 -41.49 16.49 -5.17
C ALA A 109 -42.93 16.76 -4.69
N ALA A 110 -43.30 16.41 -3.45
CA ALA A 110 -44.61 16.73 -2.88
C ALA A 110 -44.64 18.14 -2.25
N ASP A 111 -45.69 18.90 -2.55
CA ASP A 111 -45.87 20.27 -2.06
C ASP A 111 -46.76 20.37 -0.83
N SER A 112 -47.76 19.49 -0.74
CA SER A 112 -48.72 19.45 0.35
C SER A 112 -48.64 18.12 1.11
N ASP A 113 -49.12 18.10 2.36
CA ASP A 113 -49.20 16.87 3.14
C ASP A 113 -50.08 15.80 2.45
N ALA A 114 -51.09 16.21 1.68
CA ALA A 114 -51.92 15.29 0.90
C ALA A 114 -51.15 14.66 -0.27
N GLU A 115 -50.38 15.47 -1.00
CA GLU A 115 -49.47 14.96 -2.05
C GLU A 115 -48.36 14.10 -1.46
N ALA A 116 -47.83 14.47 -0.29
CA ALA A 116 -46.81 13.70 0.42
C ALA A 116 -47.35 12.32 0.81
N ARG A 117 -48.58 12.24 1.34
CA ARG A 117 -49.26 10.96 1.61
C ARG A 117 -49.45 10.11 0.36
N ALA A 118 -49.69 10.72 -0.80
CA ALA A 118 -49.83 10.03 -2.07
C ALA A 118 -48.50 9.73 -2.79
N ALA A 119 -47.36 10.23 -2.30
CA ALA A 119 -46.09 10.19 -3.04
C ALA A 119 -45.61 8.77 -3.36
N PHE A 120 -45.90 7.79 -2.48
CA PHE A 120 -45.57 6.38 -2.72
C PHE A 120 -46.73 5.55 -3.29
N ALA A 121 -47.89 6.14 -3.57
CA ALA A 121 -49.07 5.40 -4.04
C ALA A 121 -48.83 4.58 -5.32
N ARG A 122 -47.89 5.02 -6.17
CA ARG A 122 -47.49 4.35 -7.43
C ARG A 122 -46.22 3.48 -7.31
N VAL A 123 -45.68 3.32 -6.10
CA VAL A 123 -44.53 2.42 -5.82
C VAL A 123 -45.05 1.00 -5.58
N ARG A 124 -44.48 0.02 -6.31
CA ARG A 124 -44.79 -1.42 -6.24
C ARG A 124 -44.16 -2.03 -4.98
N ARG A 125 -44.62 -1.60 -3.80
CA ARG A 125 -44.09 -1.93 -2.47
C ARG A 125 -43.73 -3.40 -2.30
N ARG A 126 -44.67 -4.33 -2.56
CA ARG A 126 -44.46 -5.78 -2.38
C ARG A 126 -43.28 -6.30 -3.21
N LYS A 127 -43.23 -5.93 -4.50
CA LYS A 127 -42.14 -6.35 -5.39
C LYS A 127 -40.80 -5.78 -4.95
N LEU A 128 -40.78 -4.51 -4.53
CA LEU A 128 -39.57 -3.85 -4.04
C LEU A 128 -39.03 -4.50 -2.75
N LEU A 129 -39.89 -4.83 -1.78
CA LEU A 129 -39.47 -5.49 -0.53
C LEU A 129 -38.93 -6.91 -0.78
N ARG A 130 -39.59 -7.69 -1.65
CA ARG A 130 -39.08 -9.02 -2.04
C ARG A 130 -37.74 -8.93 -2.76
N TRP A 131 -37.59 -7.95 -3.66
CA TRP A 131 -36.32 -7.65 -4.32
C TRP A 131 -35.23 -7.27 -3.30
N LEU A 132 -35.56 -6.44 -2.31
CA LEU A 132 -34.64 -6.04 -1.24
C LEU A 132 -34.18 -7.24 -0.41
N ARG A 133 -35.09 -8.16 -0.06
CA ARG A 133 -34.75 -9.39 0.68
C ARG A 133 -33.82 -10.29 -0.11
N ARG A 134 -34.03 -10.44 -1.41
CA ARG A 134 -33.15 -11.23 -2.31
C ARG A 134 -31.74 -10.65 -2.43
N LEU A 135 -31.56 -9.35 -2.16
CA LEU A 135 -30.23 -8.74 -2.10
C LEU A 135 -29.48 -9.06 -0.80
N GLN A 136 -30.16 -9.54 0.25
CA GLN A 136 -29.52 -9.91 1.52
C GLN A 136 -28.86 -11.29 1.39
N ARG A 137 -27.54 -11.33 1.61
CA ARG A 137 -26.73 -12.54 1.63
C ARG A 137 -26.88 -13.29 2.96
N GLN A 138 -26.39 -14.52 3.01
CA GLN A 138 -26.44 -15.38 4.21
C GLN A 138 -25.68 -14.77 5.41
N ASP A 139 -24.61 -14.01 5.15
CA ASP A 139 -23.82 -13.33 6.19
C ASP A 139 -24.51 -12.07 6.73
N GLY A 140 -25.67 -11.68 6.18
CA GLY A 140 -26.42 -10.47 6.54
C GLY A 140 -26.05 -9.23 5.74
N SER A 141 -25.00 -9.28 4.92
CA SER A 141 -24.61 -8.19 4.01
C SER A 141 -25.56 -8.08 2.82
N PHE A 142 -25.55 -6.94 2.12
CA PHE A 142 -26.39 -6.71 0.94
C PHE A 142 -25.57 -6.61 -0.35
N GLY A 143 -26.11 -7.16 -1.44
CA GLY A 143 -25.66 -6.87 -2.81
C GLY A 143 -26.19 -5.53 -3.33
N GLN A 144 -25.62 -5.06 -4.43
CA GLN A 144 -26.01 -3.81 -5.08
C GLN A 144 -27.13 -4.02 -6.12
N VAL A 145 -27.08 -5.15 -6.81
CA VAL A 145 -27.99 -5.56 -7.89
C VAL A 145 -28.21 -7.08 -7.82
N LEU A 146 -29.26 -7.57 -8.47
CA LEU A 146 -29.42 -9.00 -8.74
C LEU A 146 -28.89 -9.32 -10.14
N TRP A 147 -27.98 -10.29 -10.24
CA TRP A 147 -27.49 -10.84 -11.50
C TRP A 147 -27.75 -12.34 -11.50
N GLU A 148 -28.48 -12.85 -12.50
CA GLU A 148 -28.88 -14.27 -12.60
C GLU A 148 -29.57 -14.84 -11.34
N GLY A 149 -30.24 -13.96 -10.59
CA GLY A 149 -30.96 -14.33 -9.37
C GLY A 149 -30.15 -14.20 -8.07
N GLU A 150 -28.84 -13.99 -8.18
CA GLU A 150 -27.90 -13.86 -7.05
C GLU A 150 -27.55 -12.40 -6.73
N ALA A 151 -27.23 -12.13 -5.46
CA ALA A 151 -26.89 -10.81 -4.97
C ALA A 151 -25.42 -10.42 -5.28
N VAL A 152 -25.21 -9.57 -6.29
CA VAL A 152 -23.89 -9.17 -6.79
C VAL A 152 -23.56 -7.71 -6.41
N GLY A 153 -22.28 -7.43 -6.18
CA GLY A 153 -21.77 -6.13 -5.71
C GLY A 153 -20.89 -6.26 -4.45
N GLY A 154 -20.25 -5.17 -4.04
CA GLY A 154 -19.31 -5.17 -2.90
C GLY A 154 -19.93 -5.59 -1.56
N ARG A 155 -19.12 -6.15 -0.65
CA ARG A 155 -19.52 -6.48 0.74
C ARG A 155 -19.17 -5.34 1.70
N ASP A 156 -19.71 -4.16 1.43
CA ASP A 156 -19.47 -2.97 2.23
C ASP A 156 -20.76 -2.45 2.88
N MET A 157 -20.59 -1.70 3.98
CA MET A 157 -21.69 -1.22 4.82
C MET A 157 -22.66 -0.26 4.10
N ARG A 158 -22.29 0.31 2.94
CA ARG A 158 -23.19 1.23 2.22
C ARG A 158 -24.46 0.50 1.77
N HIS A 159 -24.33 -0.75 1.33
CA HIS A 159 -25.49 -1.52 0.89
C HIS A 159 -26.40 -1.85 2.07
N SER A 160 -25.83 -2.24 3.20
CA SER A 160 -26.56 -2.43 4.46
C SER A 160 -27.31 -1.17 4.88
N TYR A 161 -26.65 -0.02 4.90
CA TYR A 161 -27.27 1.28 5.20
C TYR A 161 -28.42 1.62 4.24
N LEU A 162 -28.19 1.54 2.92
CA LEU A 162 -29.21 1.84 1.91
C LEU A 162 -30.42 0.89 2.03
N ALA A 163 -30.17 -0.39 2.27
CA ALA A 163 -31.22 -1.38 2.46
C ALA A 163 -32.06 -1.11 3.71
N SER A 164 -31.42 -0.81 4.85
CA SER A 164 -32.11 -0.43 6.09
C SER A 164 -32.95 0.83 5.89
N CYS A 165 -32.42 1.84 5.20
CA CYS A 165 -33.16 3.06 4.90
C CYS A 165 -34.37 2.78 3.99
N ILE A 166 -34.21 2.04 2.89
CA ILE A 166 -35.31 1.68 1.99
C ILE A 166 -36.40 0.91 2.74
N ARG A 167 -36.02 -0.08 3.57
CA ARG A 167 -36.96 -0.81 4.43
C ARG A 167 -37.71 0.14 5.36
N TRP A 168 -37.01 1.07 6.01
CA TRP A 168 -37.63 2.06 6.90
C TRP A 168 -38.60 3.00 6.16
N MET A 169 -38.26 3.45 4.94
CA MET A 169 -39.12 4.31 4.13
C MET A 169 -40.43 3.60 3.73
N LEU A 170 -40.41 2.28 3.54
CA LEU A 170 -41.57 1.52 3.05
C LEU A 170 -42.37 0.77 4.13
N ARG A 171 -41.77 0.53 5.31
CA ARG A 171 -42.40 -0.21 6.42
C ARG A 171 -42.35 0.51 7.78
N GLY A 172 -41.33 1.33 8.02
CA GLY A 172 -41.12 1.96 9.33
C GLY A 172 -40.64 0.97 10.39
N GLY A 173 -40.88 1.25 11.68
CA GLY A 173 -40.44 0.42 12.81
C GLY A 173 -41.41 -0.69 13.21
N LEU A 174 -42.34 -1.08 12.33
CA LEU A 174 -43.39 -2.07 12.65
C LEU A 174 -42.79 -3.47 12.88
N ASP A 175 -43.24 -4.13 13.95
CA ASP A 175 -42.96 -5.54 14.24
C ASP A 175 -43.68 -6.47 13.25
N LYS A 176 -43.20 -7.72 13.14
CA LYS A 176 -43.75 -8.75 12.22
C LYS A 176 -45.26 -8.94 12.36
N ASP A 177 -45.81 -8.72 13.55
CA ASP A 177 -47.22 -8.96 13.89
C ASP A 177 -48.13 -7.72 13.68
N GLN A 178 -47.57 -6.58 13.25
CA GLN A 178 -48.29 -5.31 13.10
C GLN A 178 -48.39 -4.80 11.63
N ASP A 179 -47.92 -5.58 10.65
CA ASP A 179 -48.02 -5.21 9.22
C ASP A 179 -49.44 -5.53 8.69
N PRO A 180 -50.22 -4.51 8.29
CA PRO A 180 -51.61 -4.71 7.86
C PRO A 180 -51.78 -5.45 6.53
N ALA A 181 -50.70 -5.72 5.79
CA ALA A 181 -50.76 -6.32 4.45
C ALA A 181 -50.49 -7.84 4.38
N GLY A 182 -50.31 -8.50 5.53
CA GLY A 182 -50.02 -9.94 5.61
C GLY A 182 -48.57 -10.33 5.28
N HIS A 183 -48.16 -11.50 5.79
CA HIS A 183 -46.83 -12.12 5.79
C HIS A 183 -45.96 -11.85 4.53
N GLU A 184 -45.00 -10.92 4.62
CA GLU A 184 -43.91 -10.74 3.63
C GLU A 184 -42.56 -10.86 4.36
N ASP A 185 -41.61 -11.62 3.78
CA ASP A 185 -40.29 -11.89 4.37
C ASP A 185 -39.43 -10.62 4.53
N ASP A 186 -39.02 -10.31 5.77
CA ASP A 186 -38.25 -9.10 6.12
C ASP A 186 -36.74 -9.36 6.24
N ILE A 187 -35.96 -8.28 6.26
CA ILE A 187 -34.52 -8.30 6.51
C ILE A 187 -34.21 -8.45 8.01
N ASP A 188 -33.14 -9.17 8.36
CA ASP A 188 -32.73 -9.37 9.77
C ASP A 188 -32.02 -8.12 10.35
N VAL A 189 -32.74 -7.38 11.20
CA VAL A 189 -32.28 -6.11 11.80
C VAL A 189 -31.35 -6.33 13.01
N GLY A 190 -31.44 -7.49 13.68
CA GLY A 190 -30.71 -7.77 14.93
C GLY A 190 -29.19 -7.85 14.76
N ARG A 191 -28.71 -8.03 13.53
CA ARG A 191 -27.27 -8.12 13.18
C ARG A 191 -26.63 -6.78 12.76
N MET A 192 -27.35 -5.65 12.79
CA MET A 192 -26.93 -4.42 12.09
C MET A 192 -26.64 -3.19 12.98
N MET A 193 -26.56 -3.31 14.32
CA MET A 193 -26.39 -2.12 15.19
C MET A 193 -24.94 -1.80 15.54
N VAL A 194 -24.57 -0.51 15.45
CA VAL A 194 -23.40 0.12 16.08
C VAL A 194 -23.81 1.51 16.59
N ASP A 195 -23.53 1.80 17.86
CA ASP A 195 -23.77 3.11 18.49
C ASP A 195 -22.74 4.17 18.06
N SER A 196 -23.21 5.42 17.91
CA SER A 196 -22.43 6.55 17.35
C SER A 196 -21.69 7.37 18.41
N CYS A 197 -20.48 7.82 18.06
CA CYS A 197 -19.60 8.69 18.88
C CYS A 197 -19.56 10.15 18.41
N HIS A 198 -19.51 11.11 19.34
CA HIS A 198 -19.40 12.55 19.09
C HIS A 198 -17.95 13.07 19.28
N ALA A 199 -17.34 13.65 18.23
CA ALA A 199 -16.26 14.65 18.34
C ALA A 199 -15.93 15.28 16.96
N VAL A 200 -16.45 16.46 16.64
CA VAL A 200 -16.03 17.26 15.46
C VAL A 200 -15.74 18.70 15.87
N ASN A 201 -14.61 19.25 15.43
CA ASN A 201 -14.27 20.67 15.61
C ASN A 201 -15.03 21.54 14.59
N ILE A 202 -16.24 21.96 14.97
CA ILE A 202 -17.15 22.74 14.10
C ILE A 202 -16.49 24.02 13.56
N PRO A 203 -15.80 24.87 14.36
CA PRO A 203 -15.19 26.10 13.85
C PRO A 203 -14.14 25.87 12.75
N ALA A 204 -13.28 24.86 12.91
CA ALA A 204 -12.23 24.56 11.92
C ALA A 204 -12.83 24.01 10.62
N SER A 205 -13.81 23.10 10.72
CA SER A 205 -14.49 22.50 9.57
C SER A 205 -15.28 23.54 8.78
N ARG A 206 -16.01 24.43 9.47
CA ARG A 206 -16.74 25.53 8.84
C ARG A 206 -15.81 26.48 8.08
N ARG A 207 -14.68 26.84 8.70
CA ARG A 207 -13.65 27.70 8.06
C ARG A 207 -13.10 27.06 6.78
N TYR A 208 -12.73 25.78 6.85
CA TYR A 208 -12.22 25.06 5.69
C TYR A 208 -13.24 25.02 4.54
N LEU A 209 -14.51 24.72 4.84
CA LEU A 209 -15.56 24.67 3.82
C LEU A 209 -15.75 26.04 3.15
N LEU A 210 -15.95 27.10 3.93
CA LEU A 210 -16.31 28.42 3.43
C LEU A 210 -15.14 29.22 2.84
N GLU A 211 -13.92 29.01 3.34
CA GLU A 211 -12.75 29.79 2.91
C GLU A 211 -11.93 29.08 1.84
N MET A 212 -11.85 27.74 1.89
CA MET A 212 -10.93 26.97 1.05
C MET A 212 -11.64 26.26 -0.11
N THR A 213 -12.87 25.76 0.10
CA THR A 213 -13.52 24.87 -0.88
C THR A 213 -14.71 25.48 -1.61
N GLN A 214 -15.35 26.52 -1.03
CA GLN A 214 -16.44 27.30 -1.64
C GLN A 214 -15.94 28.10 -2.86
N GLN A 215 -16.68 28.00 -3.96
CA GLN A 215 -16.33 28.65 -5.23
C GLN A 215 -17.13 29.94 -5.46
N LYS A 216 -16.51 30.92 -6.13
CA LYS A 216 -17.11 32.26 -6.37
C LYS A 216 -18.38 32.25 -7.24
N PHE A 217 -18.65 31.15 -7.94
CA PHE A 217 -19.80 30.97 -8.84
C PHE A 217 -20.75 29.88 -8.33
N GLY A 218 -20.63 29.50 -7.05
CA GLY A 218 -21.43 28.45 -6.41
C GLY A 218 -20.81 27.05 -6.54
N GLY A 219 -21.22 26.18 -5.63
CA GLY A 219 -20.69 24.82 -5.45
C GLY A 219 -19.45 24.74 -4.55
N PHE A 220 -19.15 23.53 -4.09
CA PHE A 220 -17.96 23.17 -3.33
C PHE A 220 -17.09 22.19 -4.11
N SER A 221 -15.78 22.34 -3.93
CA SER A 221 -14.76 21.46 -4.50
C SER A 221 -14.26 20.47 -3.46
N LYS A 222 -13.73 19.32 -3.91
CA LYS A 222 -13.12 18.31 -3.03
C LYS A 222 -11.99 18.87 -2.15
N CYS A 223 -11.20 19.78 -2.70
CA CYS A 223 -10.00 20.32 -2.06
C CYS A 223 -9.79 21.78 -2.48
N ALA A 224 -9.01 22.52 -1.71
CA ALA A 224 -8.66 23.90 -2.01
C ALA A 224 -8.12 24.06 -3.45
N GLY A 225 -8.65 25.03 -4.19
CA GLY A 225 -8.27 25.30 -5.59
C GLY A 225 -8.87 24.35 -6.63
N GLY A 226 -9.67 23.35 -6.23
CA GLY A 226 -10.38 22.45 -7.16
C GLY A 226 -11.61 23.08 -7.82
N HIS A 227 -12.19 22.38 -8.79
CA HIS A 227 -13.47 22.76 -9.40
C HIS A 227 -14.66 22.19 -8.62
N PRO A 228 -15.83 22.85 -8.60
CA PRO A 228 -16.99 22.33 -7.90
C PRO A 228 -17.67 21.21 -8.69
N ASP A 229 -18.12 20.18 -7.98
CA ASP A 229 -18.86 19.05 -8.53
C ASP A 229 -20.10 18.73 -7.70
N LEU A 230 -21.06 17.97 -8.26
CA LEU A 230 -22.35 17.71 -7.63
C LEU A 230 -22.22 16.97 -6.30
N TYR A 231 -21.24 16.07 -6.14
CA TYR A 231 -21.06 15.29 -4.91
C TYR A 231 -20.57 16.20 -3.78
N HIS A 232 -19.43 16.85 -3.97
CA HIS A 232 -18.83 17.67 -2.92
C HIS A 232 -19.63 18.93 -2.66
N SER A 233 -20.34 19.47 -3.65
CA SER A 233 -21.25 20.60 -3.46
C SER A 233 -22.41 20.25 -2.55
N TYR A 234 -23.05 19.08 -2.76
CA TYR A 234 -24.16 18.66 -1.91
C TYR A 234 -23.69 18.28 -0.50
N LEU A 235 -22.62 17.49 -0.39
CA LEU A 235 -22.07 17.08 0.90
C LEU A 235 -21.48 18.25 1.69
N GLY A 236 -20.95 19.26 1.01
CA GLY A 236 -20.53 20.52 1.63
C GLY A 236 -21.71 21.27 2.27
N LEU A 237 -22.84 21.38 1.56
CA LEU A 237 -24.08 21.95 2.11
C LEU A 237 -24.64 21.10 3.27
N ALA A 238 -24.67 19.77 3.10
CA ALA A 238 -25.12 18.85 4.15
C ALA A 238 -24.25 18.98 5.42
N ALA A 239 -22.93 19.04 5.27
CA ALA A 239 -22.01 19.23 6.40
C ALA A 239 -22.24 20.58 7.11
N LEU A 240 -22.48 21.67 6.36
CA LEU A 240 -22.83 22.96 6.95
C LEU A 240 -24.18 22.92 7.67
N ALA A 241 -25.19 22.25 7.11
CA ALA A 241 -26.50 22.08 7.73
C ALA A 241 -26.44 21.25 9.02
N VAL A 242 -25.58 20.22 9.09
CA VAL A 242 -25.31 19.45 10.34
C VAL A 242 -24.61 20.32 11.39
N MET A 243 -23.79 21.27 10.95
CA MET A 243 -23.15 22.27 11.82
C MET A 243 -24.09 23.42 12.23
N VAL A 244 -25.39 23.31 11.92
CA VAL A 244 -26.45 24.29 12.25
C VAL A 244 -26.17 25.67 11.65
N ASP A 245 -25.91 25.72 10.35
CA ASP A 245 -25.86 26.98 9.60
C ASP A 245 -27.27 27.58 9.46
N ASP A 246 -27.45 28.84 9.90
CA ASP A 246 -28.75 29.53 9.91
C ASP A 246 -29.32 29.75 8.50
N ASP A 247 -28.47 29.74 7.48
CA ASP A 247 -28.85 29.95 6.08
C ASP A 247 -29.40 28.67 5.39
N LEU A 248 -29.41 27.52 6.08
CA LEU A 248 -29.81 26.22 5.53
C LEU A 248 -30.94 25.56 6.33
N LYS A 249 -31.79 24.79 5.66
CA LYS A 249 -32.77 23.92 6.35
C LYS A 249 -32.06 22.85 7.18
N GLN A 250 -32.67 22.45 8.30
CA GLN A 250 -32.13 21.37 9.14
C GLN A 250 -32.04 20.05 8.37
N LEU A 251 -30.86 19.43 8.43
CA LEU A 251 -30.59 18.13 7.83
C LEU A 251 -30.90 16.99 8.81
N ASP A 252 -31.44 15.90 8.30
CA ASP A 252 -31.42 14.60 8.95
C ASP A 252 -30.15 13.84 8.55
N VAL A 253 -29.34 13.47 9.53
CA VAL A 253 -28.05 12.80 9.30
C VAL A 253 -28.20 11.35 8.83
N ALA A 254 -29.33 10.71 9.14
CA ALA A 254 -29.57 9.29 8.88
C ALA A 254 -30.09 9.03 7.46
N LEU A 255 -30.76 9.99 6.84
CA LEU A 255 -31.16 9.94 5.43
C LEU A 255 -30.38 10.92 4.55
N CYS A 256 -29.54 11.76 5.16
CA CYS A 256 -28.75 12.80 4.51
C CYS A 256 -29.62 13.68 3.59
N CYS A 257 -30.79 14.10 4.06
CA CYS A 257 -31.72 15.00 3.37
C CYS A 257 -32.35 15.98 4.37
N SER A 258 -33.21 16.90 3.94
CA SER A 258 -33.85 17.83 4.88
C SER A 258 -34.80 17.09 5.82
N LYS A 259 -34.94 17.54 7.07
CA LYS A 259 -35.95 16.97 8.00
C LYS A 259 -37.37 17.10 7.45
N GLU A 260 -37.62 18.07 6.59
CA GLU A 260 -38.88 18.22 5.86
C GLU A 260 -39.10 17.06 4.88
N THR A 261 -38.07 16.67 4.10
CA THR A 261 -38.13 15.46 3.27
C THR A 261 -38.45 14.22 4.12
N VAL A 262 -37.81 14.07 5.28
CA VAL A 262 -38.04 12.91 6.17
C VAL A 262 -39.49 12.84 6.63
N ARG A 263 -40.10 13.98 7.01
CA ARG A 263 -41.53 14.06 7.31
C ARG A 263 -42.39 13.65 6.10
N LYS A 264 -42.06 14.13 4.89
CA LYS A 264 -42.80 13.76 3.66
C LYS A 264 -42.69 12.27 3.35
N VAL A 265 -41.53 11.66 3.58
CA VAL A 265 -41.32 10.21 3.49
C VAL A 265 -42.18 9.44 4.49
N GLN A 266 -42.28 9.92 5.74
CA GLN A 266 -43.15 9.31 6.75
C GLN A 266 -44.63 9.39 6.34
N LEU A 267 -45.08 10.55 5.86
CA LEU A 267 -46.45 10.72 5.34
C LEU A 267 -46.71 9.80 4.13
N ALA A 268 -45.77 9.70 3.20
CA ALA A 268 -45.86 8.82 2.04
C ALA A 268 -45.98 7.35 2.43
N ARG A 269 -45.22 6.93 3.45
CA ARG A 269 -45.30 5.60 4.03
C ARG A 269 -46.67 5.35 4.67
N ASP A 270 -47.16 6.29 5.48
CA ASP A 270 -48.43 6.13 6.18
C ASP A 270 -49.59 6.02 5.18
N GLY A 271 -49.63 6.90 4.17
CA GLY A 271 -50.63 6.81 3.09
C GLY A 271 -50.55 5.51 2.28
N LEU A 272 -49.34 4.99 2.05
CA LEU A 272 -49.13 3.69 1.41
C LEU A 272 -49.63 2.52 2.27
N LEU A 273 -49.45 2.58 3.60
CA LEU A 273 -49.89 1.54 4.55
C LEU A 273 -51.42 1.59 4.78
N ASP A 274 -52.01 2.78 4.85
CA ASP A 274 -53.46 2.97 4.98
C ASP A 274 -54.19 2.43 3.74
N ALA A 275 -53.67 2.69 2.53
CA ALA A 275 -54.19 2.11 1.29
C ALA A 275 -54.08 0.56 1.22
N CYS A 276 -53.18 -0.05 2.01
CA CYS A 276 -53.09 -1.50 2.13
C CYS A 276 -54.12 -2.06 3.12
N ARG A 277 -54.47 -1.32 4.18
CA ARG A 277 -55.51 -1.68 5.16
C ARG A 277 -56.91 -1.70 4.56
N GLU A 278 -57.17 -0.83 3.59
CA GLU A 278 -58.47 -0.72 2.93
C GLU A 278 -58.73 -1.80 1.86
N ARG A 279 -57.73 -2.66 1.54
CA ARG A 279 -57.83 -3.75 0.56
C ARG A 279 -57.80 -5.14 1.23
N GLU A 280 -58.76 -5.43 2.10
CA GLU A 280 -59.07 -6.80 2.55
C GLU A 280 -60.20 -7.41 1.69
N ASP A 281 -59.95 -7.65 0.39
CA ASP A 281 -60.60 -8.76 -0.32
C ASP A 281 -60.01 -8.91 -1.73
N PHE A 282 -59.99 -10.15 -2.22
CA PHE A 282 -59.39 -10.66 -3.48
C PHE A 282 -57.90 -11.01 -3.45
N GLY A 283 -57.65 -12.28 -3.12
CA GLY A 283 -56.61 -13.06 -3.77
C GLY A 283 -57.01 -13.43 -5.19
N SER A 284 -56.38 -12.84 -6.19
CA SER A 284 -56.05 -13.47 -7.47
C SER A 284 -55.16 -12.53 -8.29
N ASP A 285 -54.13 -13.11 -8.90
CA ASP A 285 -53.44 -12.52 -10.04
C ASP A 285 -54.46 -12.26 -11.16
N GLY A 286 -54.84 -11.01 -11.38
CA GLY A 286 -55.78 -10.67 -12.44
C GLY A 286 -56.29 -9.24 -12.40
N PHE A 287 -55.50 -8.29 -12.91
CA PHE A 287 -56.07 -7.06 -13.47
C PHE A 287 -55.16 -6.49 -14.57
N TRP A 288 -55.30 -7.06 -15.78
CA TRP A 288 -55.02 -6.34 -17.02
C TRP A 288 -56.37 -6.00 -17.65
N GLU A 289 -56.62 -4.72 -17.89
CA GLU A 289 -57.24 -4.17 -19.11
C GLU A 289 -57.90 -2.81 -18.81
N SER A 290 -57.19 -1.74 -19.16
CA SER A 290 -57.85 -0.52 -19.63
C SER A 290 -57.06 0.02 -20.81
N GLN A 291 -57.55 -0.27 -22.01
CA GLN A 291 -57.00 0.06 -23.33
C GLN A 291 -56.92 1.57 -23.67
N ASN A 292 -56.87 2.48 -22.69
CA ASN A 292 -56.85 3.93 -22.96
C ASN A 292 -55.56 4.66 -22.58
N LEU A 293 -54.50 3.95 -22.18
CA LEU A 293 -53.24 4.58 -21.74
C LEU A 293 -52.09 4.55 -22.76
N VAL A 294 -52.35 4.11 -24.00
CA VAL A 294 -51.36 4.14 -25.11
C VAL A 294 -51.49 5.40 -25.97
N ARG A 295 -52.49 6.26 -25.73
CA ARG A 295 -52.70 7.49 -26.52
C ARG A 295 -52.31 8.79 -25.80
N VAL A 296 -52.16 8.79 -24.48
CA VAL A 296 -51.78 9.98 -23.69
C VAL A 296 -50.27 10.05 -23.44
N LEU A 297 -49.56 8.90 -23.48
CA LEU A 297 -48.10 8.85 -23.35
C LEU A 297 -47.36 9.19 -24.66
N THR A 298 -48.08 9.35 -25.77
CA THR A 298 -47.51 9.62 -27.09
C THR A 298 -47.40 11.11 -27.43
N ASP A 299 -48.00 12.01 -26.64
CA ASP A 299 -48.04 13.46 -26.93
C ASP A 299 -47.34 14.37 -25.90
N LEU A 300 -46.53 13.82 -25.00
CA LEU A 300 -45.57 14.61 -24.19
C LEU A 300 -44.10 14.18 -24.40
N GLY A 301 -43.85 13.39 -25.44
CA GLY A 301 -42.52 13.07 -25.92
C GLY A 301 -41.95 14.17 -26.80
N SER A 302 -41.62 15.34 -26.24
CA SER A 302 -40.77 16.32 -26.93
C SER A 302 -39.49 16.58 -26.16
N LYS A 303 -38.54 15.65 -26.33
CA LYS A 303 -37.11 15.94 -26.60
C LYS A 303 -36.42 14.64 -27.00
N SER A 304 -35.76 14.67 -28.15
CA SER A 304 -35.06 13.55 -28.76
C SER A 304 -33.78 13.21 -27.97
N LYS A 305 -33.34 11.95 -28.04
CA LYS A 305 -32.13 11.40 -27.40
C LYS A 305 -30.83 12.15 -27.73
N SER A 306 -30.81 12.97 -28.78
CA SER A 306 -29.67 13.79 -29.21
C SER A 306 -29.73 15.25 -28.73
N GLU A 307 -30.74 15.65 -27.96
CA GLU A 307 -30.96 17.05 -27.57
C GLU A 307 -30.54 17.36 -26.12
N PHE A 308 -30.02 16.38 -25.38
CA PHE A 308 -29.49 16.56 -24.02
C PHE A 308 -27.98 16.84 -23.94
N TYR A 309 -27.29 16.90 -25.07
CA TYR A 309 -25.86 17.17 -25.13
C TYR A 309 -25.58 18.09 -26.32
N ASP A 310 -25.01 19.26 -26.06
CA ASP A 310 -24.63 20.22 -27.08
C ASP A 310 -23.23 19.88 -27.63
N PRO A 311 -23.10 19.48 -28.91
CA PRO A 311 -21.79 19.29 -29.55
C PRO A 311 -21.07 20.62 -29.84
N CYS A 312 -21.69 21.77 -29.58
CA CYS A 312 -21.12 23.11 -29.80
C CYS A 312 -20.50 23.75 -28.54
N GLN A 313 -20.47 23.09 -27.38
CA GLN A 313 -19.94 23.71 -26.16
C GLN A 313 -18.41 23.91 -26.22
N GLU A 314 -17.67 23.06 -26.93
CA GLU A 314 -16.26 23.31 -27.22
C GLU A 314 -16.07 24.54 -28.09
N ALA A 315 -16.94 24.77 -29.09
CA ALA A 315 -16.88 25.94 -29.97
C ALA A 315 -17.22 27.22 -29.20
N ALA A 316 -18.22 27.19 -28.32
CA ALA A 316 -18.59 28.33 -27.48
C ALA A 316 -17.49 28.68 -26.46
N GLN A 317 -16.93 27.71 -25.73
CA GLN A 317 -15.81 27.96 -24.79
C GLN A 317 -14.53 28.42 -25.50
N ARG A 318 -14.26 27.94 -26.71
CA ARG A 318 -13.12 28.38 -27.55
C ARG A 318 -13.34 29.81 -28.08
N SER A 319 -14.56 30.17 -28.49
CA SER A 319 -14.96 31.55 -28.84
C SER A 319 -14.83 32.51 -27.66
N TYR A 320 -15.31 32.12 -26.47
CA TYR A 320 -15.23 32.95 -25.26
C TYR A 320 -13.78 33.20 -24.82
N LYS A 321 -12.91 32.18 -24.90
CA LYS A 321 -11.47 32.34 -24.59
C LYS A 321 -10.69 33.12 -25.65
N CYS A 322 -11.12 33.09 -26.92
CA CYS A 322 -10.53 33.84 -28.02
C CYS A 322 -10.92 35.34 -27.96
N LEU A 323 -12.21 35.65 -27.76
CA LEU A 323 -12.70 37.02 -27.59
C LEU A 323 -12.07 37.73 -26.37
N TYR A 324 -11.90 37.02 -25.26
CA TYR A 324 -11.31 37.58 -24.04
C TYR A 324 -9.80 37.90 -24.20
N ARG A 325 -9.10 37.21 -25.11
CA ARG A 325 -7.66 37.38 -25.37
C ARG A 325 -7.35 38.42 -26.45
N ASN A 326 -8.31 38.77 -27.30
CA ASN A 326 -8.14 39.70 -28.42
C ASN A 326 -8.93 41.02 -28.22
N GLY A 327 -9.34 41.35 -26.99
CA GLY A 327 -10.05 42.61 -26.69
C GLY A 327 -11.42 42.75 -27.36
N GLY A 328 -12.03 41.65 -27.83
CA GLY A 328 -13.35 41.65 -28.47
C GLY A 328 -13.38 41.70 -30.00
N ASP A 329 -12.24 41.70 -30.70
CA ASP A 329 -12.21 41.75 -32.17
C ASP A 329 -12.61 40.41 -32.83
N LYS A 330 -13.67 40.44 -33.65
CA LYS A 330 -14.30 39.28 -34.28
C LYS A 330 -13.66 38.84 -35.59
N ALA A 331 -12.90 39.71 -36.28
CA ALA A 331 -12.29 39.36 -37.58
C ALA A 331 -11.24 38.26 -37.45
N MET A 332 -10.48 38.28 -36.35
CA MET A 332 -9.45 37.29 -35.99
C MET A 332 -10.02 35.91 -35.60
N CYS A 333 -11.33 35.80 -35.37
CA CYS A 333 -12.00 34.54 -35.05
C CYS A 333 -12.42 33.76 -36.30
N GLY A 334 -12.56 34.41 -37.47
CA GLY A 334 -13.03 33.77 -38.71
C GLY A 334 -12.04 32.74 -39.27
N GLU A 335 -10.75 33.07 -39.28
CA GLU A 335 -9.69 32.19 -39.80
C GLU A 335 -9.47 30.94 -38.93
N TYR A 336 -9.72 31.04 -37.62
CA TYR A 336 -9.68 29.93 -36.67
C TYR A 336 -10.72 28.84 -36.96
N PHE A 337 -11.93 29.23 -37.40
CA PHE A 337 -13.02 28.27 -37.66
C PHE A 337 -12.89 27.55 -39.02
N GLN A 338 -12.18 28.14 -39.99
CA GLN A 338 -11.89 27.47 -41.26
C GLN A 338 -10.91 26.29 -41.09
N TYR A 339 -9.94 26.41 -40.19
CA TYR A 339 -8.94 25.36 -39.94
C TYR A 339 -9.49 24.16 -39.16
N VAL A 340 -10.37 24.39 -38.18
CA VAL A 340 -11.03 23.32 -37.38
C VAL A 340 -11.96 22.44 -38.23
N ARG A 341 -12.51 22.99 -39.33
CA ARG A 341 -13.38 22.24 -40.24
C ARG A 341 -12.63 21.19 -41.06
N LEU A 342 -11.32 21.36 -41.28
CA LEU A 342 -10.46 20.43 -42.03
C LEU A 342 -9.87 19.30 -41.16
N GLY A 343 -9.84 19.43 -39.83
CA GLY A 343 -9.17 18.49 -38.92
C GLY A 343 -10.08 17.54 -38.12
N ARG A 344 -11.36 17.42 -38.46
CA ARG A 344 -12.38 16.80 -37.60
C ARG A 344 -12.51 15.27 -37.68
N GLU A 345 -11.74 14.57 -38.50
CA GLU A 345 -11.89 13.12 -38.66
C GLU A 345 -10.90 12.25 -37.86
N ILE A 346 -9.88 12.79 -37.16
CA ILE A 346 -8.74 11.95 -36.73
C ILE A 346 -8.22 12.10 -35.27
N TYR A 347 -8.48 13.16 -34.45
CA TYR A 347 -7.68 13.38 -33.20
C TYR A 347 -8.39 13.82 -31.89
N PRO A 348 -7.81 13.56 -30.68
CA PRO A 348 -8.37 13.91 -29.35
C PRO A 348 -8.14 15.36 -28.87
N ALA A 349 -8.95 15.82 -27.91
CA ALA A 349 -9.16 17.24 -27.52
C ALA A 349 -7.96 18.00 -26.90
N GLY A 350 -6.98 17.33 -26.29
CA GLY A 350 -5.81 17.98 -25.67
C GLY A 350 -4.79 18.51 -26.70
N VAL A 351 -4.69 17.84 -27.85
CA VAL A 351 -3.73 18.11 -28.94
C VAL A 351 -4.09 19.38 -29.72
N VAL A 352 -5.39 19.72 -29.77
CA VAL A 352 -5.92 20.87 -30.53
C VAL A 352 -5.61 22.22 -29.86
N LEU A 353 -5.43 22.25 -28.54
CA LEU A 353 -5.16 23.46 -27.74
C LEU A 353 -3.69 23.90 -27.79
N THR A 354 -2.73 22.98 -27.74
CA THR A 354 -1.29 23.22 -27.94
C THR A 354 -0.97 23.54 -29.40
N ALA A 355 -1.62 22.85 -30.33
CA ALA A 355 -1.55 23.14 -31.76
C ALA A 355 -2.05 24.56 -32.14
N SER A 356 -3.14 25.02 -31.51
CA SER A 356 -3.70 26.36 -31.74
C SER A 356 -2.83 27.51 -31.21
N ARG A 357 -1.98 27.27 -30.20
CA ARG A 357 -1.05 28.26 -29.64
C ARG A 357 0.24 28.37 -30.45
N ALA A 358 0.73 27.22 -30.95
CA ALA A 358 1.87 27.11 -31.85
C ALA A 358 1.67 27.91 -33.15
N TYR A 359 0.48 27.82 -33.77
CA TYR A 359 0.18 28.32 -35.13
C TYR A 359 0.49 29.81 -35.43
N ARG A 360 0.79 30.66 -34.43
CA ARG A 360 1.11 32.09 -34.62
C ARG A 360 2.54 32.39 -35.12
N GLU A 361 3.40 31.38 -35.21
CA GLU A 361 4.76 31.52 -35.79
C GLU A 361 4.97 30.47 -36.88
N CYS A 362 5.36 30.86 -38.11
CA CYS A 362 5.39 30.01 -39.31
C CYS A 362 6.14 28.66 -39.20
N LYS A 363 6.95 28.43 -38.16
CA LYS A 363 7.64 27.14 -37.90
C LYS A 363 6.82 26.14 -37.08
N ALA A 364 5.77 26.57 -36.40
CA ALA A 364 5.08 25.72 -35.41
C ALA A 364 3.92 24.90 -36.01
N ALA A 365 3.36 25.31 -37.15
CA ALA A 365 2.36 24.52 -37.89
C ALA A 365 2.92 23.18 -38.39
N TRP A 366 4.20 23.16 -38.77
CA TRP A 366 4.90 21.93 -39.16
C TRP A 366 5.11 20.98 -37.97
N ILE A 367 5.49 21.50 -36.80
CA ILE A 367 5.68 20.69 -35.57
C ILE A 367 4.37 19.98 -35.19
N VAL A 368 3.25 20.70 -35.25
CA VAL A 368 1.91 20.15 -34.99
C VAL A 368 1.59 18.99 -35.94
N ARG A 369 1.85 19.17 -37.23
CA ARG A 369 1.63 18.14 -38.25
C ARG A 369 2.46 16.89 -37.94
N VAL A 370 3.75 17.05 -37.67
CA VAL A 370 4.65 15.93 -37.35
C VAL A 370 4.20 15.20 -36.07
N CYS A 371 3.80 15.94 -35.04
CA CYS A 371 3.29 15.33 -33.81
C CYS A 371 1.97 14.58 -34.05
N ALA A 372 1.09 15.06 -34.93
CA ALA A 372 -0.12 14.35 -35.31
C ALA A 372 0.18 13.06 -36.12
N GLU A 373 1.13 13.13 -37.07
CA GLU A 373 1.60 11.97 -37.84
C GLU A 373 2.18 10.87 -36.93
N SER A 374 2.82 11.25 -35.81
CA SER A 374 3.34 10.29 -34.81
C SER A 374 2.30 9.43 -34.09
N GLN A 375 1.02 9.80 -34.17
CA GLN A 375 -0.07 9.10 -33.50
C GLN A 375 -0.79 8.10 -34.42
N LEU A 376 -0.33 7.97 -35.66
CA LEU A 376 -0.84 6.97 -36.59
C LEU A 376 -0.32 5.58 -36.23
N ASP A 377 -1.08 4.53 -36.55
CA ASP A 377 -0.67 3.14 -36.28
C ASP A 377 0.45 2.62 -37.20
N ASP A 378 0.90 3.44 -38.15
CA ASP A 378 2.03 3.12 -39.02
C ASP A 378 3.38 3.17 -38.26
N PRO A 379 4.19 2.11 -38.31
CA PRO A 379 5.47 2.05 -37.59
C PRO A 379 6.45 3.18 -37.93
N ASN A 380 6.49 3.67 -39.19
CA ASN A 380 7.39 4.75 -39.58
C ASN A 380 6.86 6.11 -39.14
N ALA A 381 5.54 6.30 -39.23
CA ALA A 381 4.86 7.51 -38.80
C ALA A 381 5.06 7.73 -37.28
N LYS A 382 5.00 6.68 -36.45
CA LYS A 382 5.25 6.76 -35.00
C LYS A 382 6.55 7.48 -34.66
N PHE A 383 7.64 7.25 -35.39
CA PHE A 383 8.95 7.88 -35.11
C PHE A 383 9.14 9.29 -35.70
N SER A 384 8.14 9.85 -36.40
CA SER A 384 8.24 11.16 -37.05
C SER A 384 8.57 12.31 -36.07
N ALA A 385 7.96 12.31 -34.89
CA ALA A 385 8.25 13.28 -33.83
C ALA A 385 9.68 13.15 -33.28
N VAL A 386 10.16 11.90 -33.10
CA VAL A 386 11.53 11.63 -32.65
C VAL A 386 12.55 12.13 -33.68
N ALA A 387 12.31 11.89 -34.96
CA ALA A 387 13.16 12.37 -36.04
C ALA A 387 13.23 13.91 -36.11
N ALA A 388 12.10 14.59 -35.90
CA ALA A 388 12.06 16.05 -35.86
C ALA A 388 12.83 16.64 -34.67
N VAL A 389 12.71 16.01 -33.49
CA VAL A 389 13.48 16.40 -32.31
C VAL A 389 14.98 16.27 -32.57
N ASN A 390 15.44 15.12 -33.08
CA ASN A 390 16.85 14.89 -33.38
C ASN A 390 17.40 15.92 -34.38
N LYS A 391 16.65 16.18 -35.45
CA LYS A 391 17.02 17.18 -36.45
C LYS A 391 17.17 18.58 -35.87
N PHE A 392 16.24 19.03 -35.02
CA PHE A 392 16.34 20.35 -34.38
C PHE A 392 17.54 20.48 -33.45
N VAL A 393 17.94 19.39 -32.81
CA VAL A 393 19.10 19.35 -31.94
C VAL A 393 20.38 19.47 -32.77
N GLU A 394 20.53 18.63 -33.80
CA GLU A 394 21.65 18.61 -34.75
C GLU A 394 21.84 19.94 -35.47
N ASP A 395 20.76 20.52 -35.99
CA ASP A 395 20.76 21.79 -36.72
C ASP A 395 21.00 23.01 -35.83
N GLY A 396 21.13 22.84 -34.49
CA GLY A 396 21.26 23.97 -33.57
C GLY A 396 20.01 24.87 -33.52
N THR A 397 18.84 24.36 -33.96
CA THR A 397 17.61 25.14 -34.10
C THR A 397 17.12 25.67 -32.74
N VAL A 398 16.65 26.93 -32.74
CA VAL A 398 15.99 27.57 -31.59
C VAL A 398 14.47 27.56 -31.80
N VAL A 399 13.79 26.69 -31.07
CA VAL A 399 12.31 26.64 -31.04
C VAL A 399 11.83 27.60 -29.95
N LYS A 400 11.33 28.78 -30.34
CA LYS A 400 10.96 29.86 -29.39
C LYS A 400 9.69 29.55 -28.59
N GLY A 401 8.75 28.80 -29.17
CA GLY A 401 7.49 28.43 -28.52
C GLY A 401 7.65 27.22 -27.61
N VAL A 402 7.59 27.43 -26.28
CA VAL A 402 7.62 26.32 -25.29
C VAL A 402 6.47 25.33 -25.51
N ASP A 403 5.31 25.79 -25.95
CA ASP A 403 4.17 24.92 -26.27
C ASP A 403 4.49 23.93 -27.42
N ALA A 404 5.36 24.31 -28.36
CA ALA A 404 5.79 23.43 -29.44
C ALA A 404 6.79 22.37 -28.95
N ILE A 405 7.65 22.73 -27.98
CA ILE A 405 8.57 21.77 -27.34
C ILE A 405 7.78 20.79 -26.45
N ASP A 406 6.78 21.26 -25.70
CA ASP A 406 5.91 20.40 -24.89
C ASP A 406 5.10 19.41 -25.75
N LEU A 407 4.69 19.83 -26.95
CA LEU A 407 4.00 18.95 -27.89
C LEU A 407 4.93 17.87 -28.46
N LEU A 408 6.18 18.24 -28.79
CA LEU A 408 7.20 17.29 -29.22
C LEU A 408 7.54 16.28 -28.12
N GLU A 409 7.64 16.74 -26.86
CA GLU A 409 7.85 15.88 -25.69
C GLU A 409 6.71 14.87 -25.53
N TRP A 410 5.46 15.32 -25.57
CA TRP A 410 4.30 14.43 -25.49
C TRP A 410 4.28 13.39 -26.63
N ALA A 411 4.56 13.81 -27.86
CA ALA A 411 4.54 12.93 -29.04
C ALA A 411 5.70 11.91 -29.06
N SER A 412 6.74 12.10 -28.26
CA SER A 412 7.93 11.26 -28.25
C SER A 412 8.17 10.50 -26.94
N VAL A 413 7.32 10.70 -25.93
CA VAL A 413 7.54 10.24 -24.54
C VAL A 413 7.74 8.72 -24.41
N ASP A 414 6.96 7.92 -25.15
CA ASP A 414 7.01 6.44 -25.08
C ASP A 414 7.92 5.81 -26.16
N LEU A 415 8.57 6.65 -26.99
CA LEU A 415 9.33 6.21 -28.16
C LEU A 415 10.83 6.46 -28.03
N MET A 416 11.24 7.32 -27.10
CA MET A 416 12.64 7.65 -26.86
C MET A 416 13.18 6.86 -25.67
N PRO A 417 14.45 6.42 -25.71
CA PRO A 417 15.14 5.89 -24.54
C PRO A 417 15.13 6.88 -23.37
N GLU A 418 15.10 6.37 -22.14
CA GLU A 418 15.02 7.21 -20.92
C GLU A 418 16.17 8.22 -20.78
N ASP A 419 17.34 7.97 -21.37
CA ASP A 419 18.51 8.85 -21.32
C ASP A 419 18.55 9.89 -22.45
N ALA A 420 17.70 9.74 -23.47
CA ALA A 420 17.70 10.57 -24.66
C ALA A 420 17.35 12.04 -24.36
N PHE A 421 16.48 12.30 -23.38
CA PHE A 421 15.98 13.65 -23.05
C PHE A 421 17.11 14.68 -22.88
N SER A 422 18.19 14.29 -22.19
CA SER A 422 19.36 15.14 -21.91
C SER A 422 20.14 15.55 -23.16
N ARG A 423 20.05 14.74 -24.22
CA ARG A 423 20.70 14.98 -25.52
C ARG A 423 19.75 15.62 -26.51
N THR A 424 18.44 15.58 -26.26
CA THR A 424 17.41 16.01 -27.21
C THR A 424 16.59 17.20 -26.73
N LEU A 425 15.50 16.96 -25.99
CA LEU A 425 14.54 17.98 -25.57
C LEU A 425 15.12 18.96 -24.55
N GLY A 426 15.99 18.50 -23.64
CA GLY A 426 16.69 19.36 -22.67
C GLY A 426 17.45 20.52 -23.31
N PRO A 427 18.36 20.27 -24.27
CA PRO A 427 19.03 21.30 -25.04
C PRO A 427 18.09 22.29 -25.74
N LEU A 428 16.98 21.82 -26.34
CA LEU A 428 15.99 22.69 -26.98
C LEU A 428 15.33 23.64 -25.96
N ARG A 429 15.01 23.13 -24.77
CA ARG A 429 14.46 23.93 -23.65
C ARG A 429 15.44 25.01 -23.20
N VAL A 430 16.72 24.68 -23.02
CA VAL A 430 17.76 25.66 -22.65
C VAL A 430 17.91 26.76 -23.71
N ARG A 431 17.91 26.38 -25.00
CA ARG A 431 17.96 27.35 -26.12
C ARG A 431 16.74 28.28 -26.11
N ALA A 432 15.55 27.75 -25.86
CA ALA A 432 14.32 28.54 -25.79
C ALA A 432 14.36 29.59 -24.66
N VAL A 433 14.80 29.19 -23.46
CA VAL A 433 14.95 30.12 -22.32
C VAL A 433 16.00 31.19 -22.59
N LYS A 434 17.14 30.82 -23.18
CA LYS A 434 18.19 31.79 -23.55
C LYS A 434 17.73 32.79 -24.62
N ALA A 435 16.84 32.38 -25.51
CA ALA A 435 16.26 33.26 -26.53
C ALA A 435 15.25 34.26 -25.93
N SER A 436 14.60 33.91 -24.81
CA SER A 436 13.57 34.72 -24.15
C SER A 436 13.76 34.81 -22.63
N PRO A 437 14.88 35.38 -22.13
CA PRO A 437 15.25 35.30 -20.70
C PRO A 437 14.33 36.08 -19.75
N LYS A 438 13.49 36.99 -20.28
CA LYS A 438 12.51 37.74 -19.50
C LYS A 438 11.18 37.00 -19.31
N ASP A 439 10.94 35.93 -20.07
CA ASP A 439 9.72 35.13 -19.96
C ASP A 439 9.86 34.11 -18.82
N LYS A 440 9.45 34.53 -17.62
CA LYS A 440 9.50 33.70 -16.41
C LYS A 440 8.62 32.45 -16.53
N ILE A 441 7.51 32.52 -17.26
CA ILE A 441 6.57 31.39 -17.39
C ILE A 441 7.20 30.32 -18.27
N ALA A 442 7.78 30.71 -19.40
CA ALA A 442 8.54 29.81 -20.27
C ALA A 442 9.73 29.17 -19.51
N ALA A 443 10.48 29.97 -18.76
CA ALA A 443 11.60 29.49 -17.96
C ALA A 443 11.17 28.46 -16.90
N THR A 444 10.11 28.74 -16.13
CA THR A 444 9.59 27.81 -15.11
C THR A 444 9.10 26.51 -15.72
N ARG A 445 8.36 26.55 -16.84
CA ARG A 445 7.89 25.32 -17.52
C ARG A 445 9.04 24.46 -18.04
N CYS A 446 10.05 25.10 -18.64
CA CYS A 446 11.26 24.41 -19.10
C CYS A 446 12.01 23.77 -17.93
N LEU A 447 12.18 24.49 -16.81
CA LEU A 447 12.82 23.96 -15.61
C LEU A 447 12.04 22.78 -15.02
N GLN A 448 10.72 22.90 -14.88
CA GLN A 448 9.86 21.83 -14.38
C GLN A 448 9.97 20.56 -15.21
N SER A 449 9.90 20.66 -16.54
CA SER A 449 10.06 19.49 -17.42
C SER A 449 11.46 18.86 -17.30
N CYS A 450 12.53 19.66 -17.23
CA CYS A 450 13.88 19.14 -17.01
C CYS A 450 14.00 18.40 -15.67
N LEU A 451 13.38 18.91 -14.59
CA LEU A 451 13.38 18.26 -13.28
C LEU A 451 12.58 16.94 -13.27
N LEU A 452 11.42 16.90 -13.92
CA LEU A 452 10.59 15.68 -14.02
C LEU A 452 11.27 14.56 -14.80
N HIS A 453 12.12 14.92 -15.78
CA HIS A 453 12.98 14.00 -16.53
C HIS A 453 14.39 13.84 -15.92
N TRP A 454 14.62 14.42 -14.74
CA TRP A 454 15.89 14.40 -14.01
C TRP A 454 17.11 14.77 -14.86
N ASP A 455 16.93 15.72 -15.79
CA ASP A 455 17.99 16.34 -16.60
C ASP A 455 18.54 17.55 -15.86
N LEU A 456 19.47 17.26 -14.94
CA LEU A 456 20.08 18.25 -14.07
C LEU A 456 21.05 19.17 -14.82
N VAL A 457 21.56 18.72 -15.97
CA VAL A 457 22.46 19.53 -16.82
C VAL A 457 21.69 20.67 -17.47
N SER A 458 20.54 20.38 -18.09
CA SER A 458 19.68 21.40 -18.69
C SER A 458 18.99 22.27 -17.64
N ALA A 459 18.69 21.71 -16.46
CA ALA A 459 18.20 22.45 -15.30
C ALA A 459 19.28 23.35 -14.62
N GLN A 460 20.53 23.32 -15.10
CA GLN A 460 21.67 24.07 -14.55
C GLN A 460 21.92 23.78 -13.05
N GLN A 461 21.68 22.54 -12.63
CA GLN A 461 21.91 22.10 -11.27
C GLN A 461 23.27 21.40 -11.13
N GLU A 462 23.87 21.51 -9.95
CA GLU A 462 25.04 20.72 -9.61
C GLU A 462 24.64 19.24 -9.56
N SER A 463 25.36 18.39 -10.28
CA SER A 463 25.11 16.94 -10.30
C SER A 463 26.31 16.18 -10.86
N SER A 464 26.29 14.85 -10.72
CA SER A 464 27.23 13.95 -11.39
C SER A 464 27.13 13.98 -12.93
N GLN A 465 26.01 14.48 -13.47
CA GLN A 465 25.79 14.59 -14.92
C GLN A 465 26.54 15.80 -15.53
N CYS A 466 26.96 16.76 -14.69
CA CYS A 466 27.61 17.99 -15.12
C CYS A 466 29.12 17.83 -15.36
N PRO A 467 29.69 18.47 -16.40
CA PRO A 467 31.14 18.53 -16.58
C PRO A 467 31.87 19.10 -15.35
N PRO A 468 33.09 18.63 -15.02
CA PRO A 468 33.81 19.01 -13.79
C PRO A 468 33.97 20.53 -13.61
N GLU A 469 34.20 21.28 -14.68
CA GLU A 469 34.35 22.74 -14.66
C GLU A 469 33.06 23.45 -14.22
N LYS A 470 31.91 23.04 -14.76
CA LYS A 470 30.61 23.60 -14.40
C LYS A 470 30.20 23.22 -12.98
N LYS A 471 30.52 21.99 -12.57
CA LYS A 471 30.30 21.50 -11.21
C LYS A 471 31.00 22.39 -10.18
N LYS A 472 32.28 22.71 -10.41
CA LYS A 472 33.06 23.63 -9.57
C LYS A 472 32.48 25.04 -9.55
N LEU A 473 32.06 25.57 -10.70
CA LEU A 473 31.46 26.90 -10.81
C LEU A 473 30.14 27.00 -10.03
N TYR A 474 29.21 26.07 -10.24
CA TYR A 474 27.91 26.08 -9.57
C TYR A 474 28.05 25.90 -8.06
N GLY A 475 28.93 25.01 -7.60
CA GLY A 475 29.22 24.85 -6.18
C GLY A 475 29.77 26.11 -5.53
N MET A 476 30.72 26.80 -6.18
CA MET A 476 31.29 28.05 -5.66
C MET A 476 30.25 29.18 -5.62
N LEU A 477 29.40 29.28 -6.64
CA LEU A 477 28.32 30.27 -6.66
C LEU A 477 27.30 30.02 -5.56
N ALA A 478 26.89 28.76 -5.36
CA ALA A 478 25.98 28.38 -4.29
C ALA A 478 26.56 28.75 -2.92
N LEU A 479 27.83 28.38 -2.65
CA LEU A 479 28.52 28.71 -1.41
C LEU A 479 28.54 30.22 -1.13
N LYS A 480 28.97 31.03 -2.10
CA LYS A 480 29.06 32.49 -1.92
C LYS A 480 27.70 33.15 -1.69
N GLN A 481 26.63 32.63 -2.30
CA GLN A 481 25.28 33.14 -2.10
C GLN A 481 24.76 32.83 -0.69
N VAL A 482 24.91 31.59 -0.21
CA VAL A 482 24.42 31.20 1.12
C VAL A 482 25.25 31.83 2.24
N GLU A 483 26.57 31.96 2.07
CA GLU A 483 27.44 32.69 3.02
C GLU A 483 26.98 34.14 3.17
N ARG A 484 26.68 34.81 2.04
CA ARG A 484 26.20 36.20 2.08
C ARG A 484 24.84 36.32 2.77
N ALA A 485 23.94 35.37 2.55
CA ALA A 485 22.64 35.34 3.22
C ALA A 485 22.77 35.09 4.73
N ALA A 486 23.65 34.17 5.15
CA ALA A 486 23.94 33.88 6.54
C ALA A 486 24.52 35.12 7.27
N GLN A 487 25.51 35.79 6.67
CA GLN A 487 26.10 37.03 7.21
C GLN A 487 25.05 38.13 7.43
N LEU A 488 24.11 38.31 6.50
CA LEU A 488 23.04 39.30 6.64
C LEU A 488 22.12 38.99 7.83
N THR A 489 21.82 37.72 8.06
CA THR A 489 21.02 37.31 9.22
C THR A 489 21.76 37.52 10.53
N GLU A 490 23.04 37.16 10.61
CA GLU A 490 23.84 37.38 11.82
C GLU A 490 24.00 38.87 12.16
N GLN A 491 24.28 39.71 11.16
CA GLN A 491 24.36 41.16 11.33
C GLN A 491 23.04 41.76 11.83
N ALA A 492 21.92 41.28 11.31
CA ALA A 492 20.59 41.71 11.76
C ALA A 492 20.32 41.27 13.20
N HIS A 493 20.68 40.04 13.58
CA HIS A 493 20.49 39.53 14.93
C HIS A 493 21.30 40.31 15.98
N VAL A 494 22.53 40.70 15.65
CA VAL A 494 23.36 41.57 16.52
C VAL A 494 22.75 42.96 16.68
N SER A 495 22.11 43.50 15.63
CA SER A 495 21.57 44.86 15.62
C SER A 495 20.18 44.97 16.24
N ASN A 496 19.35 43.94 16.08
CA ASN A 496 18.00 43.85 16.65
C ASN A 496 17.65 42.37 16.91
N PRO A 497 17.94 41.84 18.11
CA PRO A 497 17.74 40.42 18.44
C PRO A 497 16.27 39.97 18.34
N GLU A 498 15.32 40.89 18.59
CA GLU A 498 13.88 40.64 18.49
C GLU A 498 13.32 40.89 17.07
N GLY A 499 14.14 41.44 16.18
CA GLY A 499 13.78 41.68 14.77
C GLY A 499 13.91 40.42 13.92
N GLY A 500 12.89 40.15 13.09
CA GLY A 500 12.95 39.03 12.13
C GLY A 500 14.10 39.17 11.12
N ALA A 501 14.58 38.04 10.60
CA ALA A 501 15.68 38.01 9.64
C ALA A 501 15.34 38.76 8.32
N PRO A 502 16.34 39.43 7.69
CA PRO A 502 16.13 40.32 6.55
C PRO A 502 15.63 39.55 5.32
N ALA A 503 14.98 40.25 4.37
CA ALA A 503 14.35 39.62 3.20
C ALA A 503 15.29 38.68 2.40
N ARG A 504 16.59 39.00 2.33
CA ARG A 504 17.66 38.25 1.66
C ARG A 504 18.54 37.42 2.61
N GLY A 505 18.19 37.33 3.89
CA GLY A 505 18.87 36.50 4.87
C GLY A 505 18.25 35.11 4.98
N VAL A 506 18.95 34.20 5.65
CA VAL A 506 18.46 32.87 6.05
C VAL A 506 17.47 33.01 7.22
N LYS A 507 16.30 32.38 7.14
CA LYS A 507 15.16 32.55 8.06
C LYS A 507 14.57 31.23 8.55
N THR A 508 14.35 30.28 7.65
CA THR A 508 13.62 29.04 7.96
C THR A 508 14.57 27.92 8.36
N GLU A 509 14.04 26.87 9.01
CA GLU A 509 14.82 25.66 9.32
C GLU A 509 15.38 25.01 8.05
N GLU A 510 14.58 24.91 6.98
CA GLU A 510 14.97 24.37 5.68
C GLU A 510 16.13 25.15 5.04
N GLU A 511 16.11 26.49 5.12
CA GLU A 511 17.21 27.33 4.62
C GLU A 511 18.50 27.13 5.44
N ILE A 512 18.38 26.88 6.74
CA ILE A 512 19.53 26.57 7.62
C ILE A 512 20.09 25.18 7.27
N LEU A 513 19.24 24.17 7.10
CA LEU A 513 19.67 22.83 6.68
C LEU A 513 20.35 22.85 5.30
N LEU A 514 19.83 23.67 4.38
CA LEU A 514 20.46 23.91 3.08
C LEU A 514 21.81 24.63 3.22
N LEU A 515 21.91 25.65 4.07
CA LEU A 515 23.16 26.35 4.37
C LEU A 515 24.24 25.35 4.85
N TYR A 516 23.89 24.50 5.83
CA TYR A 516 24.80 23.46 6.32
C TYR A 516 25.20 22.48 5.20
N LYS A 517 24.25 22.02 4.37
CA LYS A 517 24.56 21.12 3.25
C LYS A 517 25.54 21.75 2.25
N VAL A 518 25.33 23.00 1.88
CA VAL A 518 26.20 23.70 0.91
C VAL A 518 27.59 23.92 1.49
N VAL A 519 27.70 24.38 2.75
CA VAL A 519 29.00 24.59 3.41
C VAL A 519 29.74 23.26 3.62
N GLU A 520 29.05 22.19 4.00
CA GLU A 520 29.67 20.86 4.10
C GLU A 520 30.20 20.33 2.77
N THR A 521 29.54 20.67 1.66
CA THR A 521 29.87 20.13 0.33
C THR A 521 30.95 20.96 -0.37
N HIS A 522 30.96 22.28 -0.16
CA HIS A 522 31.79 23.21 -0.93
C HIS A 522 32.66 24.14 -0.08
N GLY A 523 32.37 24.30 1.21
CA GLY A 523 33.12 25.15 2.14
C GLY A 523 34.33 24.45 2.75
N SER A 524 35.10 25.19 3.56
CA SER A 524 36.20 24.63 4.34
C SER A 524 35.69 24.07 5.69
N PRO A 525 36.46 23.19 6.37
CA PRO A 525 36.14 22.76 7.73
C PRO A 525 35.96 23.92 8.72
N GLU A 526 36.76 24.99 8.58
CA GLU A 526 36.67 26.19 9.42
C GLU A 526 35.35 26.94 9.23
N ASP A 527 34.82 26.98 8.00
CA ASP A 527 33.54 27.65 7.72
C ASP A 527 32.37 26.92 8.40
N LEU A 528 32.45 25.60 8.49
CA LEU A 528 31.47 24.81 9.22
C LEU A 528 31.59 25.01 10.74
N GLU A 529 32.81 25.07 11.28
CA GLU A 529 33.02 25.35 12.71
C GLU A 529 32.46 26.73 13.11
N LYS A 530 32.62 27.74 12.25
CA LYS A 530 31.99 29.06 12.45
C LYS A 530 30.46 28.97 12.50
N LEU A 531 29.84 28.16 11.63
CA LEU A 531 28.39 27.95 11.66
C LEU A 531 27.94 27.23 12.93
N VAL A 532 28.67 26.21 13.38
CA VAL A 532 28.36 25.47 14.60
C VAL A 532 28.49 26.35 15.84
N ALA A 533 29.44 27.29 15.84
CA ALA A 533 29.62 28.29 16.92
C ALA A 533 28.71 29.53 16.78
N SER A 534 27.90 29.62 15.71
CA SER A 534 27.08 30.81 15.44
C SER A 534 26.03 31.02 16.55
N PRO A 535 25.83 32.27 17.00
CA PRO A 535 24.77 32.59 17.97
C PRO A 535 23.36 32.38 17.38
N VAL A 536 23.24 32.28 16.06
CA VAL A 536 21.95 32.07 15.36
C VAL A 536 21.86 30.64 14.83
N PHE A 537 22.90 30.14 14.17
CA PHE A 537 22.85 28.90 13.39
C PHE A 537 23.39 27.68 14.13
N SER A 538 23.84 27.81 15.37
CA SER A 538 24.34 26.66 16.14
C SER A 538 23.26 25.61 16.37
N PRO A 539 23.61 24.31 16.43
CA PRO A 539 22.64 23.25 16.67
C PRO A 539 21.94 23.37 18.02
N ALA A 540 22.62 23.87 19.05
CA ALA A 540 22.03 24.10 20.37
C ALA A 540 20.93 25.17 20.33
N VAL A 541 21.17 26.30 19.65
CA VAL A 541 20.17 27.37 19.49
C VAL A 541 18.97 26.87 18.70
N GLN A 542 19.19 26.13 17.61
CA GLN A 542 18.09 25.57 16.82
C GLN A 542 17.27 24.54 17.62
N LEU A 543 17.92 23.66 18.39
CA LEU A 543 17.22 22.69 19.22
C LEU A 543 16.35 23.36 20.30
N ARG A 544 16.80 24.49 20.87
CA ARG A 544 15.98 25.29 21.82
C ARG A 544 14.71 25.84 21.19
N LEU A 545 14.69 26.08 19.87
CA LEU A 545 13.52 26.45 19.09
C LEU A 545 12.62 25.25 18.73
N GLY A 546 12.97 24.04 19.15
CA GLY A 546 12.27 22.79 18.82
C GLY A 546 12.73 22.15 17.49
N ARG A 547 13.79 22.67 16.88
CA ARG A 547 14.33 22.23 15.58
C ARG A 547 15.43 21.19 15.79
N ARG A 548 15.09 19.91 15.68
CA ARG A 548 15.97 18.78 16.06
C ARG A 548 16.96 18.37 14.98
N GLU A 549 16.62 18.56 13.72
CA GLU A 549 17.33 17.93 12.60
C GLU A 549 18.81 18.33 12.52
N LEU A 550 19.09 19.61 12.78
CA LEU A 550 20.47 20.11 12.76
C LEU A 550 21.34 19.49 13.86
N PHE A 551 20.78 19.26 15.05
CA PHE A 551 21.48 18.57 16.13
C PHE A 551 21.85 17.14 15.72
N LEU A 552 20.92 16.39 15.13
CA LEU A 552 21.16 15.01 14.67
C LEU A 552 22.26 14.96 13.61
N ARG A 553 22.25 15.90 12.66
CA ARG A 553 23.26 16.00 11.61
C ARG A 553 24.66 16.27 12.15
N VAL A 554 24.82 17.27 13.02
CA VAL A 554 26.13 17.64 13.58
C VAL A 554 26.65 16.58 14.54
N SER A 555 25.78 15.99 15.36
CA SER A 555 26.15 14.90 16.27
C SER A 555 26.61 13.64 15.53
N GLN A 556 25.93 13.24 14.45
CA GLN A 556 26.36 12.14 13.59
C GLN A 556 27.73 12.41 12.95
N ARG A 557 28.01 13.67 12.57
CA ARG A 557 29.32 14.07 12.05
C ARG A 557 30.41 13.91 13.11
N TYR A 558 30.22 14.45 14.31
CA TYR A 558 31.21 14.31 15.39
C TYR A 558 31.48 12.85 15.73
N ARG A 559 30.44 12.00 15.70
CA ARG A 559 30.60 10.54 15.86
C ARG A 559 31.48 9.93 14.77
N LYS A 560 31.25 10.27 13.49
CA LYS A 560 32.06 9.77 12.35
C LYS A 560 33.52 10.25 12.42
N GLN A 561 33.77 11.42 13.01
CA GLN A 561 35.10 12.00 13.16
C GLN A 561 35.81 11.56 14.46
N HIS A 562 35.14 10.78 15.31
CA HIS A 562 35.61 10.45 16.67
C HIS A 562 35.88 11.70 17.54
N SER A 563 35.17 12.80 17.27
CA SER A 563 35.22 14.06 18.00
C SER A 563 34.31 14.01 19.24
N TRP A 564 34.61 13.10 20.16
CA TRP A 564 33.74 12.76 21.28
C TRP A 564 33.53 13.91 22.27
N GLU A 565 34.55 14.76 22.46
CA GLU A 565 34.49 15.87 23.43
C GLU A 565 33.54 16.96 22.93
N GLN A 566 33.61 17.31 21.65
CA GLN A 566 32.69 18.25 21.01
C GLN A 566 31.24 17.74 21.07
N LEU A 567 31.04 16.43 20.86
CA LEU A 567 29.72 15.81 21.00
C LEU A 567 29.20 15.88 22.43
N CYS A 568 30.05 15.61 23.43
CA CYS A 568 29.68 15.73 24.84
C CYS A 568 29.29 17.17 25.22
N ASN A 569 30.08 18.15 24.80
CA ASN A 569 29.81 19.56 25.05
C ASN A 569 28.50 20.00 24.40
N LEU A 570 28.27 19.64 23.14
CA LEU A 570 27.02 19.95 22.45
C LEU A 570 25.80 19.33 23.16
N CYS A 571 25.87 18.07 23.60
CA CYS A 571 24.78 17.45 24.34
C CYS A 571 24.57 18.13 25.70
N HIS A 572 25.66 18.48 26.39
CA HIS A 572 25.61 19.18 27.67
C HIS A 572 24.90 20.53 27.53
N ASP A 573 25.33 21.37 26.57
CA ASP A 573 24.78 22.71 26.33
C ASP A 573 23.28 22.68 26.00
N CYS A 574 22.82 21.62 25.35
CA CYS A 574 21.41 21.38 25.06
C CYS A 574 20.62 20.97 26.30
N LEU A 575 21.16 20.07 27.12
CA LEU A 575 20.47 19.47 28.28
C LEU A 575 20.56 20.30 29.56
N SER A 576 21.57 21.17 29.69
CA SER A 576 21.80 22.02 30.86
C SER A 576 21.02 23.34 30.83
N ASP A 577 20.30 23.60 29.74
CA ASP A 577 19.53 24.83 29.53
C ASP A 577 18.43 24.98 30.59
N ASN A 578 18.23 26.20 31.09
CA ASN A 578 17.16 26.52 32.03
C ASN A 578 16.07 27.34 31.32
N ASN A 579 14.82 27.23 31.77
CA ASN A 579 13.71 28.06 31.32
C ASN A 579 13.76 29.46 31.98
N ASP A 580 12.85 30.34 31.60
CA ASP A 580 12.76 31.72 32.14
C ASP A 580 12.51 31.78 33.67
N ALA A 581 12.11 30.66 34.27
CA ALA A 581 11.91 30.52 35.72
C ALA A 581 13.11 29.86 36.43
N ASP A 582 14.26 29.75 35.76
CA ASP A 582 15.50 29.10 36.22
C ASP A 582 15.37 27.59 36.57
N GLU A 583 14.30 26.95 36.08
CA GLU A 583 14.14 25.50 36.14
C GLU A 583 14.73 24.82 34.88
N PRO A 584 15.20 23.57 34.95
CA PRO A 584 15.73 22.89 33.77
C PRO A 584 14.74 22.79 32.61
N SER A 585 15.16 23.22 31.42
CA SER A 585 14.40 23.11 30.19
C SER A 585 14.34 21.65 29.72
N LEU A 586 13.13 21.12 29.57
CA LEU A 586 12.93 19.73 29.15
C LEU A 586 12.84 19.55 27.63
N ARG A 587 13.04 20.62 26.83
CA ARG A 587 12.93 20.58 25.35
C ARG A 587 13.96 19.64 24.72
N ALA A 588 15.16 19.58 25.28
CA ALA A 588 16.24 18.72 24.82
C ALA A 588 16.27 17.34 25.52
N CYS A 589 15.38 17.07 26.48
CA CYS A 589 15.32 15.81 27.26
C CYS A 589 14.75 14.62 26.46
N ASP A 590 15.23 14.44 25.23
CA ASP A 590 14.94 13.32 24.34
C ASP A 590 15.93 12.17 24.60
N TRP A 591 15.45 10.93 24.50
CA TRP A 591 16.29 9.74 24.72
C TRP A 591 17.52 9.68 23.80
N SER A 592 17.38 10.11 22.54
CA SER A 592 18.50 10.09 21.58
C SER A 592 19.64 11.05 21.96
N VAL A 593 19.34 12.15 22.65
CA VAL A 593 20.35 13.11 23.11
C VAL A 593 21.12 12.47 24.27
N TRP A 594 20.40 11.87 25.22
CA TRP A 594 21.01 11.12 26.33
C TRP A 594 21.87 9.95 25.87
N LYS A 595 21.35 9.11 24.97
CA LYS A 595 22.07 7.96 24.42
C LYS A 595 23.39 8.42 23.78
N GLN A 596 23.35 9.48 22.97
CA GLN A 596 24.56 10.04 22.36
C GLN A 596 25.55 10.64 23.36
N TYR A 597 25.06 11.36 24.37
CA TYR A 597 25.93 11.94 25.41
C TYR A 597 26.64 10.86 26.22
N ILE A 598 25.90 9.84 26.66
CA ILE A 598 26.43 8.73 27.46
C ILE A 598 27.42 7.89 26.64
N GLU A 599 27.08 7.54 25.40
CA GLU A 599 27.97 6.78 24.52
C GLU A 599 29.27 7.55 24.23
N ALA A 600 29.20 8.86 24.00
CA ALA A 600 30.39 9.70 23.79
C ALA A 600 31.23 9.84 25.07
N ALA A 601 30.59 10.04 26.23
CA ALA A 601 31.28 10.10 27.52
C ALA A 601 31.97 8.77 27.86
N ALA A 602 31.38 7.62 27.48
CA ALA A 602 31.98 6.31 27.67
C ALA A 602 33.29 6.14 26.90
N GLN A 603 33.44 6.78 25.74
CA GLN A 603 34.70 6.81 24.97
C GLN A 603 35.78 7.68 25.65
N LEU A 604 35.38 8.64 26.47
CA LEU A 604 36.28 9.61 27.12
C LEU A 604 36.55 9.30 28.60
N LYS A 605 35.87 8.33 29.21
CA LYS A 605 35.91 8.09 30.66
C LYS A 605 37.32 7.88 31.24
N SER A 606 38.23 7.30 30.46
CA SER A 606 39.63 7.09 30.87
C SER A 606 40.51 8.34 30.69
N CYS A 607 40.20 9.20 29.73
CA CYS A 607 41.03 10.34 29.34
C CYS A 607 40.55 11.67 29.94
N ASN A 608 39.24 11.83 30.19
CA ASN A 608 38.63 13.05 30.72
C ASN A 608 37.49 12.71 31.71
N PRO A 609 37.81 12.45 32.99
CA PRO A 609 36.82 12.09 34.01
C PRO A 609 35.89 13.26 34.42
N ASP A 610 36.24 14.51 34.09
CA ASP A 610 35.39 15.67 34.39
C ASP A 610 34.09 15.65 33.55
N ILE A 611 34.14 15.16 32.30
CA ILE A 611 32.95 15.02 31.45
C ILE A 611 31.94 14.05 32.06
N VAL A 612 32.41 12.91 32.59
CA VAL A 612 31.56 11.93 33.27
C VAL A 612 30.94 12.56 34.53
N SER A 613 31.74 13.29 35.30
CA SER A 613 31.28 13.99 36.51
C SER A 613 30.26 15.09 36.21
N LYS A 614 30.40 15.81 35.09
CA LYS A 614 29.41 16.79 34.60
C LYS A 614 28.10 16.12 34.20
N LEU A 615 28.18 15.02 33.44
CA LEU A 615 27.01 14.24 33.02
C LEU A 615 26.23 13.70 34.23
N GLN A 616 26.92 13.10 35.20
CA GLN A 616 26.30 12.56 36.42
C GLN A 616 25.60 13.66 37.25
N ARG A 617 26.26 14.81 37.44
CA ARG A 617 25.64 15.96 38.12
C ARG A 617 24.38 16.44 37.41
N LEU A 618 24.40 16.50 36.08
CA LEU A 618 23.24 16.91 35.29
C LEU A 618 22.08 15.91 35.41
N LEU A 619 22.37 14.61 35.34
CA LEU A 619 21.36 13.56 35.55
C LEU A 619 20.72 13.66 36.94
N LEU A 620 21.52 13.84 37.99
CA LEU A 620 21.01 13.99 39.36
C LEU A 620 20.17 15.27 39.53
N LYS A 621 20.64 16.40 38.97
CA LYS A 621 19.88 17.68 38.96
C LYS A 621 18.52 17.48 38.31
N LEU A 622 18.47 16.82 37.16
CA LEU A 622 17.24 16.59 36.42
C LEU A 622 16.34 15.56 37.10
N ALA A 623 16.89 14.47 37.65
CA ALA A 623 16.10 13.46 38.38
C ALA A 623 15.43 14.02 39.65
N ALA A 624 16.04 15.01 40.31
CA ALA A 624 15.50 15.68 41.48
C ALA A 624 14.41 16.74 41.16
N ALA A 625 14.12 17.00 39.89
CA ALA A 625 13.16 18.03 39.50
C ALA A 625 11.71 17.62 39.87
N LYS A 626 11.03 18.48 40.65
CA LYS A 626 9.73 18.17 41.27
C LYS A 626 8.55 18.09 40.27
N SER A 627 8.68 18.70 39.08
CA SER A 627 7.59 18.91 38.10
C SER A 627 7.75 18.13 36.78
N LEU A 628 8.48 17.00 36.77
CA LEU A 628 8.69 16.21 35.55
C LEU A 628 7.42 15.49 35.07
N LYS A 629 7.04 15.72 33.82
CA LYS A 629 6.02 14.90 33.14
C LYS A 629 6.50 13.43 33.01
N PRO A 630 5.60 12.43 33.00
CA PRO A 630 5.96 11.02 32.94
C PRO A 630 6.92 10.64 31.79
N ILE A 631 6.77 11.24 30.61
CA ILE A 631 7.64 10.99 29.45
C ILE A 631 9.11 11.34 29.72
N TYR A 632 9.37 12.43 30.43
CA TYR A 632 10.73 12.85 30.77
C TYR A 632 11.31 12.01 31.90
N LYS A 633 10.47 11.59 32.87
CA LYS A 633 10.87 10.63 33.91
C LYS A 633 11.35 9.31 33.30
N ARG A 634 10.63 8.78 32.31
CA ARG A 634 11.05 7.58 31.55
C ARG A 634 12.44 7.78 30.94
N ASN A 635 12.65 8.87 30.19
CA ASN A 635 13.94 9.13 29.53
C ASN A 635 15.09 9.30 30.54
N ILE A 636 14.85 9.97 31.67
CA ILE A 636 15.86 10.16 32.72
C ILE A 636 16.19 8.84 33.41
N HIS A 637 15.20 8.02 33.76
CA HIS A 637 15.46 6.70 34.34
C HIS A 637 16.23 5.80 33.36
N LEU A 638 15.89 5.83 32.07
CA LEU A 638 16.60 5.08 31.03
C LEU A 638 18.04 5.59 30.85
N ALA A 639 18.26 6.90 30.97
CA ALA A 639 19.59 7.51 30.94
C ALA A 639 20.44 7.12 32.17
N ARG A 640 19.83 6.97 33.34
CA ARG A 640 20.50 6.42 34.53
C ARG A 640 20.94 4.98 34.32
N VAL A 641 20.05 4.13 33.79
CA VAL A 641 20.38 2.75 33.43
C VAL A 641 21.57 2.74 32.45
N ALA A 642 21.48 3.45 31.33
CA ALA A 642 22.57 3.48 30.35
C ALA A 642 23.90 4.01 30.92
N ALA A 643 23.85 5.04 31.78
CA ALA A 643 25.03 5.56 32.44
C ALA A 643 25.68 4.51 33.36
N ALA A 644 24.89 3.74 34.11
CA ALA A 644 25.40 2.65 34.94
C ALA A 644 26.06 1.54 34.11
N PHE A 645 25.48 1.18 32.97
CA PHE A 645 26.06 0.15 32.09
C PHE A 645 27.34 0.58 31.36
N LEU A 646 27.44 1.84 30.92
CA LEU A 646 28.51 2.29 30.02
C LEU A 646 29.65 3.04 30.72
N LEU A 647 29.35 3.80 31.78
CA LEU A 647 30.33 4.70 32.42
C LEU A 647 31.04 4.06 33.61
N VAL A 648 30.42 3.08 34.28
CA VAL A 648 30.99 2.37 35.43
C VAL A 648 31.78 1.14 34.96
N THR A 649 32.79 0.73 35.72
CA THR A 649 33.51 -0.53 35.51
C THR A 649 32.66 -1.69 36.02
N ASN A 650 32.32 -2.64 35.14
CA ASN A 650 31.44 -3.77 35.45
C ASN A 650 32.25 -5.05 35.67
N ASP A 651 33.21 -5.00 36.61
CA ASP A 651 34.09 -6.13 36.91
C ASP A 651 33.50 -7.06 37.99
N GLU A 652 32.40 -6.66 38.62
CA GLU A 652 31.68 -7.42 39.66
C GLU A 652 30.56 -8.25 39.05
N ASP A 653 30.31 -9.42 39.64
CA ASP A 653 29.14 -10.26 39.31
C ASP A 653 27.84 -9.49 39.60
N ASP A 654 26.84 -9.64 38.74
CA ASP A 654 25.56 -8.94 38.91
C ASP A 654 24.80 -9.40 40.13
N VAL A 655 24.96 -10.67 40.51
CA VAL A 655 24.28 -11.31 41.63
C VAL A 655 25.29 -12.03 42.51
N ILE A 656 25.31 -11.67 43.80
CA ILE A 656 26.13 -12.33 44.83
C ILE A 656 25.18 -12.84 45.92
N ASP A 657 25.33 -14.11 46.31
CA ASP A 657 24.48 -14.78 47.31
C ASP A 657 22.96 -14.64 47.03
N GLY A 658 22.58 -14.64 45.75
CA GLY A 658 21.20 -14.52 45.29
C GLY A 658 20.61 -13.10 45.39
N ARG A 659 21.41 -12.08 45.69
CA ARG A 659 20.99 -10.68 45.79
C ARG A 659 21.63 -9.81 44.71
N PRO A 660 20.94 -8.77 44.21
CA PRO A 660 21.52 -7.80 43.28
C PRO A 660 22.74 -7.09 43.88
N ALA A 661 23.91 -7.31 43.31
CA ALA A 661 25.17 -6.75 43.79
C ALA A 661 25.63 -5.55 42.94
N SER A 662 25.58 -5.67 41.61
CA SER A 662 26.08 -4.63 40.71
C SER A 662 25.16 -3.40 40.65
N LEU A 663 25.76 -2.21 40.51
CA LEU A 663 25.02 -0.95 40.32
C LEU A 663 24.16 -0.96 39.06
N ARG A 664 24.66 -1.57 37.97
CA ARG A 664 23.93 -1.67 36.70
C ARG A 664 22.64 -2.48 36.85
N LEU A 665 22.67 -3.59 37.60
CA LEU A 665 21.47 -4.37 37.89
C LEU A 665 20.52 -3.56 38.79
N GLN A 666 21.00 -2.89 39.83
CA GLN A 666 20.16 -2.10 40.73
C GLN A 666 19.40 -0.98 40.01
N GLU A 667 20.06 -0.21 39.15
CA GLU A 667 19.41 0.84 38.36
C GLU A 667 18.40 0.26 37.37
N LEU A 668 18.69 -0.91 36.78
CA LEU A 668 17.76 -1.62 35.90
C LEU A 668 16.51 -2.09 36.66
N LEU A 669 16.68 -2.69 37.84
CA LEU A 669 15.58 -3.14 38.70
C LEU A 669 14.70 -1.96 39.14
N HIS A 670 15.30 -0.80 39.42
CA HIS A 670 14.56 0.44 39.71
C HIS A 670 13.74 0.91 38.50
N TYR A 671 14.30 0.85 37.29
CA TYR A 671 13.56 1.16 36.07
C TYR A 671 12.36 0.22 35.88
N VAL A 672 12.60 -1.08 36.00
CA VAL A 672 11.57 -2.12 35.86
C VAL A 672 10.47 -1.90 36.88
N ASP A 673 10.78 -1.70 38.16
CA ASP A 673 9.77 -1.50 39.20
C ASP A 673 8.83 -0.32 38.91
N TYR A 674 9.40 0.82 38.49
CA TYR A 674 8.63 2.02 38.20
C TYR A 674 7.77 1.87 36.94
N HIS A 675 8.29 1.19 35.91
CA HIS A 675 7.66 1.11 34.58
C HIS A 675 7.00 -0.25 34.28
N LYS A 676 6.92 -1.17 35.25
CA LYS A 676 6.44 -2.56 35.10
C LYS A 676 5.06 -2.73 34.47
N LEU A 677 4.21 -1.71 34.56
CA LEU A 677 2.86 -1.72 33.99
C LEU A 677 2.78 -1.19 32.55
N SER A 678 3.88 -0.64 32.03
CA SER A 678 3.96 -0.12 30.66
C SER A 678 4.30 -1.26 29.69
N ALA A 679 3.56 -1.35 28.59
CA ALA A 679 3.85 -2.30 27.50
C ALA A 679 5.26 -2.09 26.88
N ALA A 680 5.80 -0.86 26.96
CA ALA A 680 7.13 -0.54 26.45
C ALA A 680 8.28 -1.00 27.36
N CYS A 681 8.00 -1.39 28.61
CA CYS A 681 9.03 -1.69 29.61
C CYS A 681 10.05 -2.71 29.11
N PHE A 682 9.59 -3.81 28.50
CA PHE A 682 10.48 -4.85 27.95
C PHE A 682 11.40 -4.31 26.85
N GLU A 683 10.87 -3.59 25.86
CA GLU A 683 11.66 -3.05 24.76
C GLU A 683 12.68 -2.01 25.23
N ASP A 684 12.35 -1.24 26.26
CA ASP A 684 13.24 -0.24 26.83
C ASP A 684 14.48 -0.87 27.48
N VAL A 685 14.31 -2.02 28.14
CA VAL A 685 15.38 -2.67 28.90
C VAL A 685 16.13 -3.74 28.12
N LYS A 686 15.59 -4.19 26.99
CA LYS A 686 16.11 -5.32 26.19
C LYS A 686 17.61 -5.22 25.88
N GLU A 687 18.06 -4.07 25.35
CA GLU A 687 19.48 -3.85 25.01
C GLU A 687 20.41 -3.98 26.24
N PHE A 688 19.93 -3.62 27.43
CA PHE A 688 20.71 -3.70 28.68
C PHE A 688 20.71 -5.11 29.26
N LEU A 689 19.61 -5.84 29.11
CA LEU A 689 19.50 -7.24 29.55
C LEU A 689 20.50 -8.16 28.83
N GLU A 690 20.86 -7.87 27.57
CA GLU A 690 21.89 -8.61 26.81
C GLU A 690 23.29 -8.46 27.39
N LEU A 691 23.53 -7.41 28.18
CA LEU A 691 24.83 -7.06 28.74
C LEU A 691 25.02 -7.56 30.19
N LEU A 692 23.96 -8.08 30.82
CA LEU A 692 24.03 -8.72 32.13
C LEU A 692 24.68 -10.10 32.02
N ASP A 693 25.26 -10.56 33.13
CA ASP A 693 25.65 -11.96 33.25
C ASP A 693 24.40 -12.89 33.33
N ALA A 694 24.64 -14.19 33.21
CA ALA A 694 23.56 -15.17 33.16
C ALA A 694 22.73 -15.22 34.46
N GLU A 695 23.34 -14.99 35.63
CA GLU A 695 22.64 -15.03 36.92
C GLU A 695 21.85 -13.73 37.17
N GLY A 696 22.37 -12.58 36.75
CA GLY A 696 21.67 -11.30 36.73
C GLY A 696 20.42 -11.35 35.86
N LEU A 697 20.54 -11.81 34.61
CA LEU A 697 19.38 -11.93 33.71
C LEU A 697 18.34 -12.93 34.24
N LYS A 698 18.80 -14.06 34.79
CA LYS A 698 17.94 -15.06 35.44
C LYS A 698 17.23 -14.50 36.67
N HIS A 699 17.91 -13.69 37.48
CA HIS A 699 17.31 -13.02 38.63
C HIS A 699 16.18 -12.08 38.20
N VAL A 700 16.39 -11.26 37.16
CA VAL A 700 15.33 -10.37 36.63
C VAL A 700 14.13 -11.18 36.11
N ALA A 701 14.38 -12.23 35.32
CA ALA A 701 13.35 -12.98 34.61
C ALA A 701 12.52 -13.91 35.51
N TYR A 702 13.13 -14.58 36.50
CA TYR A 702 12.47 -15.60 37.31
C TYR A 702 12.24 -15.22 38.76
N VAL A 703 13.04 -14.31 39.33
CA VAL A 703 12.96 -13.97 40.76
C VAL A 703 12.27 -12.63 40.95
N TYR A 704 12.86 -11.55 40.44
CA TYR A 704 12.39 -10.19 40.71
C TYR A 704 10.99 -9.92 40.15
N THR A 705 10.77 -10.22 38.86
CA THR A 705 9.46 -9.98 38.23
C THR A 705 8.37 -10.91 38.73
N ALA A 706 8.71 -12.11 39.20
CA ALA A 706 7.77 -13.01 39.86
C ALA A 706 7.28 -12.42 41.20
N ASN A 707 8.20 -11.97 42.04
CA ASN A 707 7.86 -11.29 43.30
C ASN A 707 6.99 -10.05 43.06
N LEU A 708 7.33 -9.23 42.06
CA LEU A 708 6.53 -8.06 41.69
C LEU A 708 5.10 -8.41 41.24
N ALA A 709 4.91 -9.57 40.59
CA ALA A 709 3.60 -10.02 40.15
C ALA A 709 2.73 -10.52 41.33
N GLU A 710 3.35 -11.07 42.36
CA GLU A 710 2.69 -11.50 43.62
C GLU A 710 2.32 -10.32 44.50
N GLU A 711 3.18 -9.28 44.56
CA GLU A 711 2.97 -8.04 45.32
C GLU A 711 2.02 -7.05 44.64
N ALA A 712 1.52 -7.35 43.44
CA ALA A 712 0.71 -6.43 42.65
C ALA A 712 -0.65 -6.13 43.31
N GLU A 713 -0.96 -4.85 43.47
CA GLU A 713 -2.20 -4.39 44.13
C GLU A 713 -3.49 -4.71 43.36
N SER A 714 -3.39 -4.92 42.04
CA SER A 714 -4.54 -5.21 41.18
C SER A 714 -4.30 -6.45 40.32
N PRO A 715 -5.36 -7.22 40.00
CA PRO A 715 -5.22 -8.39 39.15
C PRO A 715 -4.74 -8.06 37.73
N LEU A 716 -5.18 -6.92 37.18
CA LEU A 716 -4.66 -6.38 35.91
C LEU A 716 -3.16 -6.07 36.00
N GLY A 717 -2.71 -5.45 37.11
CA GLY A 717 -1.31 -5.20 37.38
C GLY A 717 -0.49 -6.49 37.43
N SER A 718 -0.98 -7.50 38.15
CA SER A 718 -0.37 -8.83 38.22
C SER A 718 -0.26 -9.46 36.82
N ALA A 719 -1.33 -9.40 36.01
CA ALA A 719 -1.33 -9.93 34.66
C ALA A 719 -0.30 -9.25 33.74
N ARG A 720 -0.20 -7.91 33.77
CA ARG A 720 0.82 -7.16 33.00
C ARG A 720 2.25 -7.53 33.41
N ILE A 721 2.50 -7.67 34.71
CA ILE A 721 3.82 -8.05 35.22
C ILE A 721 4.15 -9.51 34.85
N LYS A 722 3.15 -10.42 34.87
CA LYS A 722 3.32 -11.80 34.39
C LYS A 722 3.66 -11.85 32.89
N VAL A 723 3.02 -11.03 32.06
CA VAL A 723 3.40 -10.90 30.64
C VAL A 723 4.84 -10.43 30.50
N LEU A 724 5.26 -9.40 31.24
CA LEU A 724 6.65 -8.93 31.26
C LEU A 724 7.63 -10.04 31.68
N SER A 725 7.33 -10.76 32.77
CA SER A 725 8.14 -11.89 33.25
C SER A 725 8.28 -12.97 32.18
N LEU A 726 7.19 -13.37 31.52
CA LEU A 726 7.22 -14.38 30.46
C LEU A 726 8.00 -13.93 29.22
N LYS A 727 7.91 -12.65 28.83
CA LYS A 727 8.75 -12.07 27.76
C LYS A 727 10.24 -12.16 28.11
N LEU A 728 10.60 -11.84 29.36
CA LEU A 728 11.98 -11.93 29.86
C LEU A 728 12.49 -13.38 29.91
N GLN A 729 11.65 -14.33 30.31
CA GLN A 729 12.01 -15.76 30.32
C GLN A 729 12.22 -16.30 28.91
N LEU A 730 11.36 -15.95 27.95
CA LEU A 730 11.54 -16.30 26.55
C LEU A 730 12.85 -15.70 26.01
N PHE A 731 13.09 -14.42 26.30
CA PHE A 731 14.29 -13.72 25.91
C PHE A 731 15.56 -14.41 26.44
N LEU A 732 15.64 -14.68 27.75
CA LEU A 732 16.72 -15.42 28.39
C LEU A 732 16.93 -16.79 27.73
N THR A 733 15.85 -17.53 27.45
CA THR A 733 15.93 -18.87 26.84
C THR A 733 16.52 -18.84 25.42
N THR A 734 16.32 -17.74 24.69
CA THR A 734 16.84 -17.54 23.34
C THR A 734 18.19 -16.81 23.30
N CYS A 735 18.65 -16.27 24.43
CA CYS A 735 19.88 -15.50 24.50
C CYS A 735 21.12 -16.43 24.48
N SER A 736 22.18 -16.01 23.78
CA SER A 736 23.41 -16.80 23.67
C SER A 736 24.17 -16.91 25.00
N THR A 737 24.03 -15.93 25.89
CA THR A 737 24.68 -15.89 27.22
C THR A 737 24.09 -16.90 28.20
N ALA A 738 22.86 -17.39 27.97
CA ALA A 738 22.16 -18.33 28.84
C ALA A 738 22.60 -19.79 28.69
N ARG A 739 23.68 -20.05 27.93
CA ARG A 739 24.17 -21.40 27.64
C ARG A 739 25.69 -21.45 27.62
N THR A 740 26.24 -22.60 28.02
CA THR A 740 27.68 -22.89 27.91
C THR A 740 27.92 -24.04 26.93
N PRO A 741 28.97 -23.98 26.10
CA PRO A 741 29.32 -25.08 25.21
C PRO A 741 29.81 -26.28 26.04
N VAL A 742 29.39 -27.48 25.66
CA VAL A 742 29.86 -28.73 26.27
C VAL A 742 30.91 -29.34 25.34
N ALA A 743 32.12 -29.59 25.86
CA ALA A 743 33.17 -30.25 25.08
C ALA A 743 32.75 -31.67 24.67
N GLY A 744 32.80 -31.98 23.38
CA GLY A 744 32.39 -33.27 22.81
C GLY A 744 32.50 -33.30 21.28
N LYS A 745 32.25 -34.46 20.66
CA LYS A 745 32.20 -34.61 19.19
C LYS A 745 31.01 -33.87 18.56
N ASP A 746 29.91 -33.75 19.30
CA ASP A 746 28.68 -33.07 18.86
C ASP A 746 28.58 -31.68 19.50
N ALA A 747 28.08 -30.71 18.74
CA ALA A 747 27.89 -29.33 19.18
C ALA A 747 26.72 -29.21 20.18
N ALA A 748 26.94 -29.65 21.43
CA ALA A 748 25.96 -29.57 22.51
C ALA A 748 26.22 -28.36 23.43
N SER A 749 25.15 -27.88 24.06
CA SER A 749 25.21 -26.82 25.08
C SER A 749 24.50 -27.24 26.36
N ARG A 750 24.92 -26.66 27.49
CA ARG A 750 24.25 -26.77 28.78
C ARG A 750 23.51 -25.48 29.07
N CYS A 751 22.22 -25.58 29.42
CA CYS A 751 21.41 -24.43 29.80
C CYS A 751 21.80 -23.96 31.20
N LEU A 752 22.05 -22.66 31.37
CA LEU A 752 22.38 -22.08 32.67
C LEU A 752 21.14 -21.87 33.54
N THR A 753 19.95 -21.84 32.94
CA THR A 753 18.67 -21.71 33.66
C THR A 753 18.25 -23.02 34.33
N CYS A 754 18.15 -24.12 33.56
CA CYS A 754 17.64 -25.40 34.06
C CYS A 754 18.69 -26.52 34.16
N GLY A 755 19.93 -26.29 33.72
CA GLY A 755 21.01 -27.29 33.73
C GLY A 755 20.93 -28.36 32.62
N ALA A 756 19.86 -28.39 31.83
CA ALA A 756 19.68 -29.40 30.78
C ALA A 756 20.75 -29.31 29.68
N LYS A 757 21.22 -30.47 29.20
CA LYS A 757 22.06 -30.57 28.00
C LYS A 757 21.16 -30.64 26.76
N PHE A 758 21.47 -29.86 25.73
CA PHE A 758 20.69 -29.81 24.48
C PHE A 758 21.57 -29.53 23.26
N GLU A 759 21.15 -30.02 22.09
CA GLU A 759 21.87 -29.86 20.80
C GLU A 759 21.27 -28.76 19.92
N ALA A 760 20.14 -28.19 20.32
CA ALA A 760 19.42 -27.15 19.58
C ALA A 760 20.01 -25.73 19.79
N GLU A 761 19.47 -24.73 19.06
CA GLU A 761 19.74 -23.31 19.29
C GLU A 761 19.29 -22.86 20.68
N SER A 762 18.08 -23.24 21.09
CA SER A 762 17.48 -22.83 22.37
C SER A 762 17.15 -24.04 23.25
N CYS A 763 17.06 -23.84 24.57
CA CYS A 763 16.73 -24.92 25.49
C CYS A 763 15.25 -25.29 25.39
N ILE A 764 14.95 -26.47 24.81
CA ILE A 764 13.57 -26.96 24.61
C ILE A 764 12.83 -27.11 25.95
N ALA A 765 13.50 -27.54 27.02
CA ALA A 765 12.87 -27.69 28.34
C ALA A 765 12.40 -26.33 28.92
N CYS A 766 13.21 -25.29 28.79
CA CYS A 766 12.83 -23.94 29.20
C CYS A 766 11.70 -23.38 28.30
N LEU A 767 11.78 -23.57 26.98
CA LEU A 767 10.70 -23.18 26.06
C LEU A 767 9.36 -23.84 26.42
N ALA A 768 9.37 -25.14 26.72
CA ALA A 768 8.16 -25.86 27.14
C ALA A 768 7.61 -25.33 28.47
N THR A 769 8.49 -25.05 29.44
CA THR A 769 8.10 -24.49 30.75
C THR A 769 7.47 -23.11 30.60
N THR A 770 8.11 -22.20 29.85
CA THR A 770 7.59 -20.86 29.57
C THR A 770 6.29 -20.91 28.77
N SER A 771 6.19 -21.81 27.79
CA SER A 771 4.96 -22.01 27.02
C SER A 771 3.79 -22.47 27.90
N SER A 772 4.01 -23.44 28.80
CA SER A 772 2.97 -23.91 29.73
C SER A 772 2.53 -22.81 30.69
N ALA A 773 3.47 -22.03 31.23
CA ALA A 773 3.17 -20.90 32.11
C ALA A 773 2.38 -19.80 31.40
N ALA A 774 2.76 -19.47 30.15
CA ALA A 774 2.05 -18.51 29.32
C ALA A 774 0.63 -18.98 28.98
N LEU A 775 0.45 -20.26 28.62
CA LEU A 775 -0.87 -20.84 28.32
C LEU A 775 -1.79 -20.85 29.54
N LYS A 776 -1.28 -21.21 30.73
CA LYS A 776 -2.05 -21.14 31.99
C LYS A 776 -2.49 -19.72 32.30
N THR A 777 -1.59 -18.75 32.10
CA THR A 777 -1.88 -17.34 32.29
C THR A 777 -2.91 -16.85 31.27
N TYR A 778 -2.82 -17.30 30.02
CA TYR A 778 -3.76 -16.99 28.94
C TYR A 778 -5.19 -17.45 29.30
N VAL A 779 -5.35 -18.71 29.71
CA VAL A 779 -6.65 -19.27 30.08
C VAL A 779 -7.22 -18.58 31.32
N SER A 780 -6.38 -18.27 32.32
CA SER A 780 -6.80 -17.54 33.52
C SER A 780 -7.26 -16.13 33.18
N ALA A 781 -6.47 -15.36 32.42
CA ALA A 781 -6.78 -13.99 32.03
C ALA A 781 -8.03 -13.92 31.12
N GLY A 782 -8.21 -14.90 30.23
CA GLY A 782 -9.39 -14.99 29.38
C GLY A 782 -10.69 -15.13 30.19
N LYS A 783 -10.65 -15.90 31.29
CA LYS A 783 -11.79 -16.04 32.22
C LYS A 783 -11.97 -14.82 33.10
N GLU A 784 -10.87 -14.32 33.66
CA GLU A 784 -10.88 -13.22 34.63
C GLU A 784 -11.32 -11.88 34.02
N PHE A 785 -10.95 -11.63 32.76
CA PHE A 785 -11.28 -10.39 32.06
C PHE A 785 -12.34 -10.58 30.96
N ALA A 786 -13.16 -11.63 31.04
CA ALA A 786 -14.20 -11.96 30.06
C ALA A 786 -15.12 -10.79 29.70
N ASP A 787 -15.45 -9.96 30.70
CA ASP A 787 -16.37 -8.83 30.53
C ASP A 787 -15.69 -7.55 29.99
N ASN A 788 -14.35 -7.54 29.83
CA ASN A 788 -13.60 -6.37 29.39
C ASN A 788 -12.72 -6.68 28.17
N GLY A 789 -13.33 -6.57 26.98
CA GLY A 789 -12.66 -6.81 25.70
C GLY A 789 -11.42 -5.93 25.47
N ALA A 790 -11.37 -4.71 26.02
CA ALA A 790 -10.19 -3.84 25.85
C ALA A 790 -8.95 -4.40 26.57
N ILE A 791 -9.13 -4.94 27.78
CA ILE A 791 -8.06 -5.58 28.55
C ILE A 791 -7.65 -6.91 27.91
N GLN A 792 -8.61 -7.70 27.44
CA GLN A 792 -8.32 -8.94 26.72
C GLN A 792 -7.48 -8.68 25.46
N ASN A 793 -7.83 -7.64 24.71
CA ASN A 793 -7.09 -7.24 23.50
C ASN A 793 -5.69 -6.71 23.78
N GLU A 794 -5.39 -6.30 25.02
CA GLU A 794 -4.06 -5.90 25.45
C GLU A 794 -3.20 -7.11 25.86
N ILE A 795 -3.77 -8.06 26.60
CA ILE A 795 -3.01 -9.13 27.29
C ILE A 795 -2.97 -10.44 26.50
N LEU A 796 -4.10 -10.88 25.97
CA LEU A 796 -4.21 -12.21 25.35
C LEU A 796 -3.34 -12.35 24.10
N PRO A 797 -3.25 -11.36 23.17
CA PRO A 797 -2.36 -11.45 22.03
C PRO A 797 -0.89 -11.66 22.43
N GLU A 798 -0.42 -10.97 23.47
CA GLU A 798 0.96 -11.07 23.96
C GLU A 798 1.26 -12.48 24.49
N LEU A 799 0.36 -13.04 25.29
CA LEU A 799 0.50 -14.40 25.82
C LEU A 799 0.42 -15.46 24.70
N ALA A 800 -0.50 -15.29 23.74
CA ALA A 800 -0.60 -16.17 22.57
C ALA A 800 0.66 -16.14 21.71
N MET A 801 1.24 -14.95 21.49
CA MET A 801 2.51 -14.81 20.78
C MET A 801 3.64 -15.52 21.51
N ILE A 802 3.74 -15.43 22.85
CA ILE A 802 4.77 -16.15 23.62
C ILE A 802 4.64 -17.67 23.43
N VAL A 803 3.43 -18.22 23.54
CA VAL A 803 3.16 -19.65 23.31
C VAL A 803 3.53 -20.06 21.88
N ALA A 804 3.13 -19.26 20.89
CA ALA A 804 3.41 -19.52 19.48
C ALA A 804 4.91 -19.43 19.17
N LEU A 805 5.63 -18.46 19.72
CA LEU A 805 7.07 -18.30 19.54
C LEU A 805 7.86 -19.43 20.21
N CYS A 806 7.45 -19.90 21.40
CA CYS A 806 8.05 -21.08 22.04
C CYS A 806 7.88 -22.33 21.17
N SER A 807 6.69 -22.51 20.61
CA SER A 807 6.39 -23.61 19.69
C SER A 807 7.19 -23.48 18.38
N ALA A 808 7.22 -22.30 17.76
CA ALA A 808 7.98 -22.05 16.55
C ALA A 808 9.49 -22.29 16.75
N LYS A 809 10.09 -21.78 17.85
CA LYS A 809 11.49 -22.05 18.19
C LYS A 809 11.78 -23.54 18.41
N SER A 810 10.83 -24.29 18.97
CA SER A 810 10.93 -25.75 19.12
C SER A 810 10.81 -26.49 17.78
N ALA A 811 10.15 -25.88 16.79
CA ALA A 811 10.05 -26.43 15.43
C ALA A 811 11.37 -26.36 14.67
N PHE A 812 12.21 -25.34 14.90
CA PHE A 812 13.47 -25.09 14.19
C PHE A 812 14.70 -25.19 15.12
N PRO A 813 15.12 -26.41 15.52
CA PRO A 813 16.22 -26.57 16.49
C PRO A 813 17.62 -26.29 15.93
N GLY A 814 17.78 -26.10 14.62
CA GLY A 814 19.09 -26.00 13.96
C GLY A 814 19.96 -24.83 14.45
N ARG A 815 21.28 -25.01 14.44
CA ARG A 815 22.26 -23.97 14.81
C ARG A 815 22.78 -23.24 13.55
N PRO A 816 22.83 -21.90 13.54
CA PRO A 816 23.49 -21.15 12.45
C PRO A 816 24.94 -21.62 12.26
N GLY A 817 25.32 -21.97 11.03
CA GLY A 817 26.69 -22.37 10.67
C GLY A 817 27.00 -23.87 10.68
N TYR A 818 26.06 -24.75 11.08
CA TYR A 818 26.18 -26.19 10.91
C TYR A 818 25.33 -26.67 9.73
N ALA A 819 25.95 -27.37 8.78
CA ALA A 819 25.41 -27.65 7.43
C ALA A 819 24.27 -28.69 7.36
N ALA A 820 23.72 -29.15 8.48
CA ALA A 820 22.55 -30.02 8.47
C ALA A 820 21.33 -29.25 8.96
N ALA A 821 20.54 -28.70 8.04
CA ALA A 821 19.21 -28.19 8.35
C ALA A 821 18.33 -29.38 8.74
N THR A 822 18.26 -29.72 10.04
CA THR A 822 17.26 -30.66 10.53
C THR A 822 15.88 -30.17 10.10
N PRO A 823 15.06 -31.01 9.43
CA PRO A 823 13.73 -30.62 8.99
C PRO A 823 12.91 -30.09 10.16
N ALA A 824 12.17 -29.00 9.94
CA ALA A 824 11.39 -28.41 11.00
C ALA A 824 10.34 -29.40 11.49
N LYS A 825 10.18 -29.53 12.81
CA LYS A 825 9.18 -30.40 13.43
C LYS A 825 7.79 -29.83 13.19
N SER A 826 7.10 -30.37 12.19
CA SER A 826 5.79 -29.91 11.72
C SER A 826 4.73 -29.81 12.84
N GLN A 827 4.75 -30.70 13.84
CA GLN A 827 3.81 -30.65 14.98
C GLN A 827 3.89 -29.32 15.73
N HIS A 828 5.10 -28.88 16.11
CA HIS A 828 5.28 -27.63 16.84
C HIS A 828 4.93 -26.39 15.99
N LEU A 829 5.20 -26.44 14.68
CA LEU A 829 4.82 -25.38 13.76
C LEU A 829 3.30 -25.23 13.67
N LEU A 830 2.57 -26.35 13.58
CA LEU A 830 1.11 -26.36 13.57
C LEU A 830 0.51 -25.91 14.90
N ARG A 831 1.12 -26.26 16.05
CA ARG A 831 0.70 -25.73 17.36
C ARG A 831 0.82 -24.21 17.43
N ALA A 832 1.93 -23.65 16.92
CA ALA A 832 2.11 -22.20 16.85
C ALA A 832 1.02 -21.56 15.97
N LEU A 833 0.78 -22.12 14.78
CA LEU A 833 -0.24 -21.65 13.85
C LEU A 833 -1.64 -21.67 14.47
N LEU A 834 -2.05 -22.81 15.05
CA LEU A 834 -3.38 -22.99 15.63
C LEU A 834 -3.61 -22.07 16.84
N MET A 835 -2.59 -21.85 17.67
CA MET A 835 -2.67 -20.89 18.78
C MET A 835 -2.94 -19.47 18.29
N LEU A 836 -2.26 -19.05 17.22
CA LEU A 836 -2.46 -17.71 16.66
C LEU A 836 -3.77 -17.60 15.88
N GLU A 837 -4.22 -18.64 15.16
CA GLU A 837 -5.57 -18.65 14.55
C GLU A 837 -6.66 -18.46 15.60
N HIS A 838 -6.60 -19.21 16.70
CA HIS A 838 -7.52 -19.04 17.81
C HIS A 838 -7.50 -17.60 18.34
N GLN A 839 -6.31 -17.00 18.48
CA GLN A 839 -6.19 -15.61 18.92
C GLN A 839 -6.70 -14.60 17.89
N VAL A 840 -6.50 -14.82 16.59
CA VAL A 840 -7.02 -13.94 15.53
C VAL A 840 -8.54 -13.97 15.49
N PHE A 841 -9.18 -15.11 15.76
CA PHE A 841 -10.63 -15.16 15.89
C PHE A 841 -11.16 -14.21 16.98
N LEU A 842 -10.47 -14.14 18.12
CA LEU A 842 -10.80 -13.21 19.21
C LEU A 842 -10.41 -11.76 18.89
N THR A 843 -9.32 -11.57 18.14
CA THR A 843 -8.71 -10.26 17.86
C THR A 843 -8.31 -10.09 16.39
N PRO A 844 -9.28 -10.00 15.44
CA PRO A 844 -9.05 -10.16 14.00
C PRO A 844 -8.20 -9.07 13.34
N LYS A 845 -7.86 -8.00 14.08
CA LYS A 845 -7.08 -6.85 13.59
C LYS A 845 -5.78 -6.63 14.36
N HIS A 846 -5.35 -7.59 15.18
CA HIS A 846 -4.07 -7.48 15.88
C HIS A 846 -2.90 -7.69 14.90
N GLY A 847 -2.30 -6.59 14.45
CA GLY A 847 -1.35 -6.58 13.32
C GLY A 847 -0.17 -7.55 13.48
N GLN A 848 0.45 -7.62 14.67
CA GLN A 848 1.60 -8.51 14.92
C GLN A 848 1.21 -9.99 14.82
N THR A 849 0.03 -10.36 15.35
CA THR A 849 -0.49 -11.72 15.30
C THR A 849 -0.77 -12.12 13.86
N CYS A 850 -1.45 -11.25 13.10
CA CYS A 850 -1.78 -11.50 11.70
C CYS A 850 -0.52 -11.63 10.83
N LEU A 851 0.49 -10.76 11.01
CA LEU A 851 1.75 -10.82 10.26
C LEU A 851 2.51 -12.14 10.51
N LEU A 852 2.61 -12.58 11.77
CA LEU A 852 3.26 -13.85 12.10
C LEU A 852 2.45 -15.04 11.57
N LEU A 853 1.12 -14.98 11.69
CA LEU A 853 0.23 -16.04 11.23
C LEU A 853 0.25 -16.20 9.70
N VAL A 854 0.33 -15.10 8.95
CA VAL A 854 0.56 -15.10 7.49
C VAL A 854 1.81 -15.93 7.13
N GLN A 855 2.94 -15.67 7.80
CA GLN A 855 4.17 -16.42 7.54
C GLN A 855 4.03 -17.91 7.92
N LEU A 856 3.38 -18.23 9.03
CA LEU A 856 3.15 -19.60 9.46
C LEU A 856 2.28 -20.37 8.45
N HIS A 857 1.22 -19.75 7.92
CA HIS A 857 0.37 -20.36 6.89
C HIS A 857 1.13 -20.64 5.60
N LEU A 858 1.96 -19.70 5.14
CA LEU A 858 2.82 -19.91 3.96
C LEU A 858 3.80 -21.06 4.19
N LEU A 859 4.43 -21.14 5.36
CA LEU A 859 5.34 -22.24 5.73
C LEU A 859 4.68 -23.63 5.77
N VAL A 860 3.37 -23.69 5.95
CA VAL A 860 2.59 -24.95 5.93
C VAL A 860 1.81 -25.18 4.64
N GLY A 861 1.93 -24.29 3.63
CA GLY A 861 1.22 -24.42 2.35
C GLY A 861 -0.28 -24.09 2.41
N SER A 862 -0.73 -23.33 3.42
CA SER A 862 -2.11 -22.90 3.64
C SER A 862 -2.35 -21.48 3.07
N ALA A 863 -2.10 -21.31 1.77
CA ALA A 863 -2.07 -19.97 1.15
C ALA A 863 -3.44 -19.28 1.10
N HIS A 864 -4.54 -20.02 0.99
CA HIS A 864 -5.87 -19.41 0.90
C HIS A 864 -6.27 -18.70 2.19
N ARG A 865 -6.11 -19.36 3.35
CA ARG A 865 -6.33 -18.73 4.66
C ARG A 865 -5.37 -17.57 4.89
N CYS A 866 -4.11 -17.72 4.45
CA CYS A 866 -3.13 -16.64 4.49
C CYS A 866 -3.62 -15.37 3.76
N ARG A 867 -4.25 -15.52 2.58
CA ARG A 867 -4.79 -14.40 1.79
C ARG A 867 -5.91 -13.68 2.52
N GLU A 868 -6.80 -14.39 3.22
CA GLU A 868 -7.88 -13.79 4.01
C GLU A 868 -7.31 -12.90 5.11
N ILE A 869 -6.33 -13.40 5.86
CA ILE A 869 -5.67 -12.65 6.94
C ILE A 869 -4.90 -11.44 6.37
N TRP A 870 -4.22 -11.62 5.23
CA TRP A 870 -3.50 -10.54 4.55
C TRP A 870 -4.43 -9.42 4.10
N HIS A 871 -5.63 -9.77 3.61
CA HIS A 871 -6.64 -8.79 3.21
C HIS A 871 -7.12 -7.94 4.41
N GLU A 872 -7.31 -8.55 5.57
CA GLU A 872 -7.70 -7.83 6.80
C GLU A 872 -6.66 -6.81 7.25
N LEU A 873 -5.37 -7.04 6.97
CA LEU A 873 -4.30 -6.07 7.25
C LEU A 873 -4.37 -4.80 6.39
N SER A 874 -5.14 -4.81 5.29
CA SER A 874 -5.37 -3.64 4.42
C SER A 874 -4.08 -2.97 3.91
N VAL A 875 -3.06 -3.77 3.57
CA VAL A 875 -1.76 -3.30 3.08
C VAL A 875 -1.91 -2.65 1.70
N LYS A 876 -1.77 -1.32 1.62
CA LYS A 876 -1.97 -0.53 0.39
C LYS A 876 -0.93 0.58 0.24
N ARG A 877 -0.66 1.02 -0.99
CA ARG A 877 0.22 2.16 -1.34
C ARG A 877 1.65 1.96 -0.81
N ALA A 878 2.25 2.97 -0.17
CA ALA A 878 3.64 2.94 0.29
C ALA A 878 3.95 1.81 1.29
N ILE A 879 2.94 1.31 2.02
CA ILE A 879 3.11 0.20 2.97
C ILE A 879 3.42 -1.11 2.23
N VAL A 880 2.97 -1.24 0.97
CA VAL A 880 3.24 -2.40 0.12
C VAL A 880 4.75 -2.61 -0.03
N ASP A 881 5.53 -1.55 -0.25
CA ASP A 881 6.98 -1.66 -0.46
C ASP A 881 7.69 -2.31 0.74
N SER A 882 7.21 -2.06 1.96
CA SER A 882 7.80 -2.59 3.21
C SER A 882 7.24 -3.93 3.66
N LEU A 883 5.93 -4.15 3.53
CA LEU A 883 5.28 -5.36 4.08
C LEU A 883 5.04 -6.45 3.05
N ALA A 884 4.92 -6.13 1.76
CA ALA A 884 4.63 -7.14 0.73
C ALA A 884 5.60 -8.34 0.73
N PRO A 885 6.91 -8.19 1.01
CA PRO A 885 7.80 -9.35 1.09
C PRO A 885 7.38 -10.41 2.11
N ILE A 886 6.60 -10.06 3.14
CA ILE A 886 6.10 -11.01 4.15
C ILE A 886 5.08 -12.00 3.55
N PHE A 887 4.31 -11.57 2.55
CA PHE A 887 3.22 -12.35 1.95
C PHE A 887 3.52 -12.83 0.54
N TYR A 888 4.12 -11.97 -0.30
CA TYR A 888 4.31 -12.26 -1.72
C TYR A 888 5.61 -13.00 -2.01
N ASP A 889 6.62 -12.95 -1.13
CA ASP A 889 7.87 -13.66 -1.37
C ASP A 889 7.61 -15.16 -1.51
N ARG A 890 8.00 -15.73 -2.67
CA ARG A 890 7.78 -17.14 -3.05
C ARG A 890 6.30 -17.56 -3.12
N LEU A 891 5.34 -16.65 -3.07
CA LEU A 891 3.91 -16.98 -3.05
C LEU A 891 3.48 -17.81 -4.27
N SER A 892 3.92 -17.43 -5.45
CA SER A 892 3.68 -18.16 -6.72
C SER A 892 4.25 -19.58 -6.70
N THR A 893 5.25 -19.89 -5.87
CA THR A 893 5.81 -21.24 -5.73
C THR A 893 5.06 -22.10 -4.71
N ILE A 894 4.24 -21.49 -3.87
CA ILE A 894 3.45 -22.19 -2.85
C ILE A 894 2.01 -22.38 -3.35
N SER A 895 1.46 -21.35 -4.01
CA SER A 895 0.10 -21.31 -4.53
C SER A 895 0.03 -20.44 -5.79
N PRO A 896 0.27 -20.99 -6.99
CA PRO A 896 0.31 -20.21 -8.23
C PRO A 896 -1.02 -19.51 -8.54
N VAL A 897 -2.14 -20.21 -8.33
CA VAL A 897 -3.51 -19.73 -8.63
C VAL A 897 -3.91 -18.53 -7.76
N ILE A 898 -3.28 -18.31 -6.60
CA ILE A 898 -3.63 -17.20 -5.73
C ILE A 898 -3.35 -15.84 -6.37
N LEU A 899 -2.45 -15.80 -7.35
CA LEU A 899 -2.07 -14.62 -8.14
C LEU A 899 -2.70 -14.63 -9.54
N ASP A 900 -3.66 -15.50 -9.80
CA ASP A 900 -4.35 -15.58 -11.09
C ASP A 900 -5.13 -14.28 -11.37
N SER A 901 -4.71 -13.55 -12.40
CA SER A 901 -5.34 -12.28 -12.78
C SER A 901 -6.74 -12.44 -13.39
N SER A 902 -7.14 -13.67 -13.74
CA SER A 902 -8.51 -13.97 -14.17
C SER A 902 -9.49 -14.09 -13.01
N ASP A 903 -9.00 -14.41 -11.80
CA ASP A 903 -9.78 -14.37 -10.56
C ASP A 903 -9.81 -12.94 -10.01
N ASN A 904 -10.95 -12.49 -9.51
CA ASN A 904 -11.10 -11.12 -8.97
C ASN A 904 -10.15 -10.88 -7.79
N TRP A 905 -9.93 -11.89 -6.95
CA TRP A 905 -8.99 -11.80 -5.83
C TRP A 905 -7.53 -11.79 -6.27
N GLY A 906 -7.15 -12.68 -7.19
CA GLY A 906 -5.79 -12.70 -7.72
C GLY A 906 -5.45 -11.42 -8.47
N TRP A 907 -6.40 -10.88 -9.24
CA TRP A 907 -6.29 -9.55 -9.85
C TRP A 907 -6.07 -8.45 -8.80
N GLU A 908 -6.86 -8.42 -7.71
CA GLU A 908 -6.69 -7.40 -6.65
C GLU A 908 -5.31 -7.50 -5.98
N LEU A 909 -4.80 -8.70 -5.74
CA LEU A 909 -3.48 -8.93 -5.16
C LEU A 909 -2.35 -8.44 -6.08
N VAL A 910 -2.42 -8.76 -7.38
CA VAL A 910 -1.44 -8.30 -8.37
C VAL A 910 -1.55 -6.79 -8.55
N GLU A 911 -2.75 -6.23 -8.63
CA GLU A 911 -2.97 -4.79 -8.79
C GLU A 911 -2.52 -3.98 -7.56
N THR A 912 -2.66 -4.53 -6.35
CA THR A 912 -2.16 -3.89 -5.13
C THR A 912 -0.64 -3.75 -5.15
N LEU A 913 0.09 -4.76 -5.64
CA LEU A 913 1.53 -4.67 -5.87
C LEU A 913 1.88 -3.68 -6.99
N ARG A 914 1.19 -3.80 -8.13
CA ARG A 914 1.52 -3.08 -9.37
C ARG A 914 1.23 -1.58 -9.26
N SER A 915 0.04 -1.22 -8.80
CA SER A 915 -0.46 0.16 -8.80
C SER A 915 0.44 1.13 -8.03
N HIS A 916 1.11 0.66 -6.97
CA HIS A 916 2.06 1.47 -6.21
C HIS A 916 3.22 1.94 -7.09
N TYR A 917 3.86 1.02 -7.82
CA TYR A 917 5.00 1.35 -8.68
C TYR A 917 4.56 2.04 -9.97
N ALA A 918 3.48 1.59 -10.60
CA ALA A 918 2.95 2.20 -11.83
C ALA A 918 2.59 3.69 -11.62
N SER A 919 2.03 4.04 -10.46
CA SER A 919 1.69 5.43 -10.15
C SER A 919 2.91 6.30 -9.79
N ASN A 920 3.89 5.77 -9.05
CA ASN A 920 5.04 6.55 -8.56
C ASN A 920 6.22 6.61 -9.55
N LEU A 921 6.39 5.58 -10.40
CA LEU A 921 7.52 5.44 -11.32
C LEU A 921 7.18 5.83 -12.76
N ARG A 922 5.96 6.30 -13.03
CA ARG A 922 5.52 6.76 -14.36
C ARG A 922 6.43 7.82 -14.98
N LEU A 923 6.95 8.73 -14.17
CA LEU A 923 7.94 9.74 -14.57
C LEU A 923 9.25 9.46 -13.85
N LYS A 924 10.37 9.97 -14.38
CA LYS A 924 11.67 9.81 -13.73
C LYS A 924 11.70 10.43 -12.34
N MET A 925 11.02 11.57 -12.17
CA MET A 925 10.70 12.18 -10.88
C MET A 925 9.21 12.52 -10.74
N PRO A 926 8.66 12.44 -9.51
CA PRO A 926 7.26 12.72 -9.23
C PRO A 926 6.96 14.22 -9.34
N ARG A 927 5.72 14.56 -9.70
CA ARG A 927 5.24 15.95 -9.72
C ARG A 927 5.37 16.67 -8.38
N ARG A 928 5.31 15.93 -7.26
CA ARG A 928 5.52 16.44 -5.90
C ARG A 928 6.88 17.09 -5.69
N LEU A 929 7.87 16.77 -6.51
CA LEU A 929 9.16 17.46 -6.52
C LEU A 929 8.97 18.97 -6.76
N ILE A 930 8.07 19.34 -7.67
CA ILE A 930 7.77 20.73 -8.00
C ILE A 930 7.06 21.42 -6.83
N ASP A 931 6.10 20.74 -6.20
CA ASP A 931 5.41 21.26 -5.02
C ASP A 931 6.39 21.59 -3.88
N ALA A 932 7.44 20.78 -3.71
CA ALA A 932 8.49 21.05 -2.70
C ALA A 932 9.36 22.27 -3.04
N PHE A 933 9.66 22.52 -4.33
CA PHE A 933 10.31 23.76 -4.76
C PHE A 933 9.44 24.99 -4.49
N GLU A 934 8.14 24.90 -4.75
CA GLU A 934 7.19 26.00 -4.52
C GLU A 934 6.97 26.27 -3.02
N ALA A 935 7.00 25.22 -2.20
CA ALA A 935 6.89 25.31 -0.75
C ALA A 935 8.19 25.71 -0.04
N GLY A 936 9.33 25.72 -0.74
CA GLY A 936 10.65 25.99 -0.14
C GLY A 936 11.13 24.87 0.80
N SER A 937 10.72 23.62 0.57
CA SER A 937 11.18 22.45 1.35
C SER A 937 12.36 21.79 0.64
N TYR A 938 13.57 22.22 0.99
CA TYR A 938 14.80 21.82 0.30
C TYR A 938 15.26 20.41 0.68
N ALA A 939 15.07 19.98 1.93
CA ALA A 939 15.37 18.62 2.36
C ALA A 939 14.53 17.60 1.57
N SER A 940 13.22 17.84 1.47
CA SER A 940 12.30 16.98 0.72
C SER A 940 12.68 16.79 -0.75
N ILE A 941 13.24 17.82 -1.41
CA ILE A 941 13.69 17.74 -2.80
C ILE A 941 14.80 16.69 -2.97
N ILE A 942 15.75 16.69 -2.03
CA ILE A 942 16.87 15.74 -2.04
C ILE A 942 16.36 14.34 -1.70
N ASP A 943 15.58 14.22 -0.62
CA ASP A 943 15.07 12.94 -0.13
C ASP A 943 14.14 12.25 -1.13
N MET A 944 13.31 13.02 -1.86
CA MET A 944 12.47 12.45 -2.92
C MET A 944 13.28 11.81 -4.04
N SER A 945 14.43 12.38 -4.40
CA SER A 945 15.26 11.82 -5.45
C SER A 945 15.88 10.48 -5.06
N GLU A 946 16.39 10.39 -3.83
CA GLU A 946 16.92 9.16 -3.25
C GLU A 946 15.81 8.12 -3.10
N PHE A 947 14.65 8.53 -2.57
CA PHE A 947 13.48 7.66 -2.42
C PHE A 947 13.04 7.05 -3.75
N ILE A 948 12.95 7.83 -4.83
CA ILE A 948 12.51 7.33 -6.14
C ILE A 948 13.54 6.39 -6.76
N GLN A 949 14.84 6.67 -6.58
CA GLN A 949 15.89 5.76 -7.02
C GLN A 949 15.85 4.42 -6.26
N ASN A 950 15.66 4.49 -4.94
CA ASN A 950 15.48 3.30 -4.10
C ASN A 950 14.23 2.52 -4.51
N LEU A 951 13.12 3.21 -4.82
CA LEU A 951 11.88 2.56 -5.27
C LEU A 951 12.03 1.86 -6.64
N ARG A 952 12.80 2.43 -7.58
CA ARG A 952 13.09 1.81 -8.88
C ARG A 952 13.95 0.55 -8.77
N SER A 953 14.88 0.55 -7.82
CA SER A 953 15.85 -0.55 -7.61
C SER A 953 15.48 -1.48 -6.45
N GLY A 954 14.35 -1.23 -5.80
CA GLY A 954 13.92 -1.95 -4.61
C GLY A 954 13.64 -3.42 -4.88
N CYS A 955 14.02 -4.28 -3.92
CA CYS A 955 13.77 -5.72 -3.98
C CYS A 955 12.28 -6.04 -4.14
N THR A 956 11.39 -5.26 -3.50
CA THR A 956 9.95 -5.46 -3.58
C THR A 956 9.39 -5.24 -5.00
N ARG A 957 9.96 -4.30 -5.78
CA ARG A 957 9.60 -4.13 -7.21
C ARG A 957 10.13 -5.28 -8.07
N VAL A 958 11.29 -5.83 -7.75
CA VAL A 958 11.80 -7.04 -8.46
C VAL A 958 10.89 -8.22 -8.16
N MET A 959 10.59 -8.44 -6.88
CA MET A 959 9.69 -9.50 -6.41
C MET A 959 8.32 -9.39 -7.08
N SER A 960 7.72 -8.19 -7.16
CA SER A 960 6.38 -8.05 -7.77
C SER A 960 6.34 -8.56 -9.21
N LEU A 961 7.37 -8.25 -10.00
CA LEU A 961 7.46 -8.70 -11.40
C LEU A 961 7.77 -10.19 -11.51
N VAL A 962 8.62 -10.71 -10.62
CA VAL A 962 9.00 -12.13 -10.63
C VAL A 962 7.84 -13.02 -10.21
N GLU A 963 7.09 -12.63 -9.19
CA GLU A 963 5.93 -13.39 -8.70
C GLU A 963 4.78 -13.40 -9.72
N GLU A 964 4.47 -12.25 -10.34
CA GLU A 964 3.49 -12.16 -11.44
C GLU A 964 3.92 -13.03 -12.63
N ALA A 965 5.13 -12.84 -13.16
CA ALA A 965 5.60 -13.59 -14.32
C ALA A 965 5.77 -15.10 -14.04
N ARG A 966 6.07 -15.49 -12.79
CA ARG A 966 6.13 -16.90 -12.40
C ARG A 966 4.72 -17.51 -12.32
N ALA A 967 3.76 -16.80 -11.73
CA ALA A 967 2.36 -17.26 -11.68
C ALA A 967 1.80 -17.43 -13.10
N ASP A 968 1.93 -16.42 -13.96
CA ASP A 968 1.49 -16.47 -15.36
C ASP A 968 2.07 -17.70 -16.08
N ARG A 969 3.39 -17.93 -15.94
CA ARG A 969 4.07 -19.10 -16.55
C ARG A 969 3.55 -20.43 -16.02
N LEU A 970 3.21 -20.52 -14.74
CA LEU A 970 2.70 -21.76 -14.14
C LEU A 970 1.27 -22.06 -14.58
N LEU A 971 0.47 -21.03 -14.87
CA LEU A 971 -0.90 -21.15 -15.35
C LEU A 971 -1.00 -21.24 -16.89
N GLY A 972 0.05 -20.85 -17.60
CA GLY A 972 0.10 -20.84 -19.07
C GLY A 972 -0.42 -19.52 -19.68
N GLU A 973 -0.46 -18.46 -18.89
CA GLU A 973 -0.89 -17.12 -19.30
C GLU A 973 0.29 -16.30 -19.87
N PRO A 974 0.03 -15.31 -20.74
CA PRO A 974 1.07 -14.43 -21.27
C PRO A 974 1.67 -13.57 -20.15
N SER A 975 2.99 -13.44 -20.12
CA SER A 975 3.69 -12.65 -19.10
C SER A 975 3.25 -11.18 -19.12
N GLY A 976 2.69 -10.69 -18.02
CA GLY A 976 2.16 -9.33 -17.85
C GLY A 976 3.19 -8.20 -18.00
N GLU A 977 3.43 -7.40 -16.96
CA GLU A 977 4.31 -6.21 -17.02
C GLU A 977 5.81 -6.54 -17.23
N PHE A 978 6.24 -7.76 -16.97
CA PHE A 978 7.66 -8.13 -16.92
C PHE A 978 8.44 -7.75 -18.19
N LEU A 979 7.87 -8.02 -19.38
CA LEU A 979 8.52 -7.73 -20.66
C LEU A 979 8.45 -6.25 -21.07
N ASN A 980 7.56 -5.47 -20.43
CA ASN A 980 7.37 -4.04 -20.67
C ASN A 980 8.21 -3.16 -19.72
N ASP A 981 8.78 -3.72 -18.65
CA ASP A 981 9.64 -2.98 -17.72
C ASP A 981 10.94 -2.55 -18.42
N ALA A 982 11.34 -1.28 -18.23
CA ALA A 982 12.50 -0.69 -18.91
C ALA A 982 13.82 -1.45 -18.68
N ARG A 983 13.92 -2.25 -17.61
CA ARG A 983 15.08 -3.13 -17.36
C ARG A 983 15.18 -4.31 -18.33
N TYR A 984 14.06 -4.73 -18.92
CA TYR A 984 13.95 -5.95 -19.72
C TYR A 984 13.43 -5.68 -21.15
N SER A 985 12.99 -4.45 -21.45
CA SER A 985 12.37 -4.03 -22.72
C SER A 985 13.27 -4.18 -23.96
N THR A 986 14.60 -4.23 -23.80
CA THR A 986 15.55 -4.44 -24.91
C THR A 986 15.33 -5.77 -25.64
N ALA A 987 14.74 -6.77 -24.97
CA ALA A 987 14.44 -8.06 -25.56
C ALA A 987 13.17 -8.09 -26.42
N ALA A 988 12.22 -7.17 -26.20
CA ALA A 988 10.95 -7.12 -26.92
C ALA A 988 11.04 -6.39 -28.28
N VAL A 989 12.03 -5.51 -28.44
CA VAL A 989 12.20 -4.64 -29.63
C VAL A 989 13.04 -5.30 -30.73
N MET A 990 13.90 -6.26 -30.37
CA MET A 990 14.70 -7.01 -31.34
C MET A 990 13.97 -8.31 -31.68
N GLY A 991 13.64 -8.52 -32.95
CA GLY A 991 13.14 -9.83 -33.39
C GLY A 991 14.07 -10.93 -32.90
N ILE A 992 13.51 -11.97 -32.26
CA ILE A 992 14.30 -13.04 -31.64
C ILE A 992 14.90 -13.91 -32.75
N ASP A 993 16.11 -13.59 -33.19
CA ASP A 993 16.90 -14.44 -34.09
C ASP A 993 17.86 -15.36 -33.32
N TYR A 994 18.47 -16.31 -34.03
CA TYR A 994 19.43 -17.27 -33.45
C TYR A 994 20.63 -16.59 -32.78
N THR A 995 21.11 -15.48 -33.35
CA THR A 995 22.28 -14.74 -32.85
C THR A 995 21.96 -14.11 -31.50
N PHE A 996 20.79 -13.48 -31.40
CA PHE A 996 20.26 -12.91 -30.18
C PHE A 996 20.13 -13.95 -29.07
N VAL A 997 19.54 -15.13 -29.36
CA VAL A 997 19.41 -16.20 -28.37
C VAL A 997 20.77 -16.68 -27.88
N THR A 998 21.72 -16.90 -28.79
CA THR A 998 23.06 -17.39 -28.44
C THR A 998 23.82 -16.37 -27.58
N GLU A 999 23.74 -15.09 -27.92
CA GLU A 999 24.35 -14.01 -27.15
C GLU A 999 23.71 -13.86 -25.76
N MET A 1000 22.38 -13.90 -25.68
CA MET A 1000 21.65 -13.79 -24.41
C MET A 1000 21.92 -14.98 -23.49
N MET A 1001 21.94 -16.21 -24.02
CA MET A 1001 22.30 -17.40 -23.25
C MET A 1001 23.74 -17.31 -22.72
N GLY A 1002 24.69 -16.80 -23.53
CA GLY A 1002 26.05 -16.52 -23.08
C GLY A 1002 26.11 -15.49 -21.94
N ARG A 1003 25.33 -14.40 -22.02
CA ARG A 1003 25.23 -13.39 -20.95
C ARG A 1003 24.64 -13.98 -19.66
N ILE A 1004 23.57 -14.76 -19.78
CA ILE A 1004 22.92 -15.44 -18.64
C ILE A 1004 23.90 -16.42 -17.98
N SER A 1005 24.58 -17.25 -18.76
CA SER A 1005 25.55 -18.22 -18.24
C SER A 1005 26.65 -17.53 -17.43
N ASN A 1006 27.22 -16.44 -17.96
CA ASN A 1006 28.23 -15.64 -17.26
C ASN A 1006 27.73 -14.97 -15.97
N SER A 1007 26.48 -14.49 -15.98
CA SER A 1007 25.85 -13.89 -14.80
C SER A 1007 25.58 -14.94 -13.72
N MET A 1008 25.01 -16.08 -14.10
CA MET A 1008 24.69 -17.17 -13.18
C MET A 1008 25.93 -17.79 -12.54
N ALA A 1009 27.04 -17.91 -13.29
CA ALA A 1009 28.31 -18.38 -12.73
C ALA A 1009 28.82 -17.47 -11.59
N LYS A 1010 28.53 -16.16 -11.63
CA LYS A 1010 28.88 -15.24 -10.54
C LYS A 1010 27.94 -15.40 -9.36
N PHE A 1011 26.64 -15.53 -9.62
CA PHE A 1011 25.60 -15.72 -8.60
C PHE A 1011 25.78 -17.02 -7.80
N LEU A 1012 26.05 -18.14 -8.49
CA LEU A 1012 26.17 -19.46 -7.87
C LEU A 1012 27.32 -19.58 -6.86
N ARG A 1013 28.31 -18.68 -6.87
CA ARG A 1013 29.39 -18.67 -5.86
C ARG A 1013 28.90 -18.35 -4.46
N ASP A 1014 27.90 -17.48 -4.35
CA ASP A 1014 27.34 -17.03 -3.06
C ASP A 1014 25.96 -17.65 -2.77
N ALA A 1015 25.31 -18.27 -3.76
CA ALA A 1015 23.99 -18.88 -3.66
C ALA A 1015 23.82 -19.89 -2.49
N PRO A 1016 24.79 -20.77 -2.17
CA PRO A 1016 24.63 -21.74 -1.07
C PRO A 1016 24.38 -21.11 0.32
N ARG A 1017 24.67 -19.81 0.49
CA ARG A 1017 24.41 -19.09 1.74
C ARG A 1017 22.98 -18.54 1.84
N GLN A 1018 22.27 -18.44 0.73
CA GLN A 1018 21.02 -17.66 0.62
C GLN A 1018 19.86 -18.44 -0.02
N CYS A 1019 20.15 -19.51 -0.77
CA CYS A 1019 19.16 -20.32 -1.47
C CYS A 1019 18.90 -21.65 -0.75
N THR A 1020 17.72 -22.22 -0.96
CA THR A 1020 17.41 -23.60 -0.59
C THR A 1020 18.18 -24.58 -1.47
N ALA A 1021 18.35 -25.82 -1.02
CA ALA A 1021 18.99 -26.88 -1.82
C ALA A 1021 18.31 -27.06 -3.20
N SER A 1022 16.97 -27.03 -3.22
CA SER A 1022 16.21 -27.17 -4.46
C SER A 1022 16.35 -25.96 -5.41
N GLU A 1023 16.47 -24.74 -4.86
CA GLU A 1023 16.74 -23.53 -5.65
C GLU A 1023 18.14 -23.56 -6.27
N ILE A 1024 19.16 -24.01 -5.52
CA ILE A 1024 20.53 -24.16 -6.03
C ILE A 1024 20.52 -25.08 -7.24
N LEU A 1025 19.90 -26.26 -7.12
CA LEU A 1025 19.78 -27.22 -8.22
C LEU A 1025 19.06 -26.64 -9.44
N TYR A 1026 18.02 -25.82 -9.24
CA TYR A 1026 17.33 -25.12 -10.34
C TYR A 1026 18.25 -24.10 -11.02
N TYR A 1027 18.93 -23.24 -10.26
CA TYR A 1027 19.82 -22.22 -10.83
C TYR A 1027 21.05 -22.82 -11.51
N GLU A 1028 21.59 -23.92 -10.97
CA GLU A 1028 22.63 -24.72 -11.62
C GLU A 1028 22.14 -25.30 -12.96
N ALA A 1029 20.95 -25.89 -12.98
CA ALA A 1029 20.35 -26.40 -14.21
C ALA A 1029 20.14 -25.27 -15.25
N VAL A 1030 19.65 -24.10 -14.85
CA VAL A 1030 19.50 -22.94 -15.75
C VAL A 1030 20.85 -22.49 -16.31
N HIS A 1031 21.90 -22.42 -15.48
CA HIS A 1031 23.26 -22.10 -15.92
C HIS A 1031 23.79 -23.12 -16.94
N LEU A 1032 23.59 -24.41 -16.66
CA LEU A 1032 24.01 -25.51 -17.53
C LEU A 1032 23.24 -25.50 -18.86
N LEU A 1033 21.93 -25.26 -18.85
CA LEU A 1033 21.09 -25.15 -20.05
C LEU A 1033 21.48 -23.94 -20.91
N ALA A 1034 21.76 -22.79 -20.28
CA ALA A 1034 22.25 -21.60 -20.97
C ALA A 1034 23.63 -21.83 -21.61
N THR A 1035 24.41 -22.78 -21.10
CA THR A 1035 25.69 -23.21 -21.70
C THR A 1035 25.46 -24.27 -22.79
N LEU A 1036 24.50 -25.18 -22.58
CA LEU A 1036 24.16 -26.28 -23.49
C LEU A 1036 23.67 -25.79 -24.85
N ILE A 1037 22.85 -24.72 -24.89
CA ILE A 1037 22.28 -24.18 -26.12
C ILE A 1037 23.40 -23.71 -27.08
N PRO A 1038 24.27 -22.73 -26.74
CA PRO A 1038 25.39 -22.33 -27.60
C PRO A 1038 26.36 -23.48 -27.90
N LEU A 1039 26.65 -24.35 -26.91
CA LEU A 1039 27.56 -25.47 -27.09
C LEU A 1039 27.05 -26.45 -28.15
N SER A 1040 25.75 -26.77 -28.14
CA SER A 1040 25.15 -27.69 -29.12
C SER A 1040 25.21 -27.13 -30.54
N LEU A 1041 24.99 -25.83 -30.68
CA LEU A 1041 24.94 -25.13 -31.98
C LEU A 1041 26.34 -24.91 -32.57
N GLY A 1042 27.37 -24.81 -31.73
CA GLY A 1042 28.76 -24.61 -32.16
C GLY A 1042 29.47 -25.88 -32.66
N ILE A 1043 28.86 -27.07 -32.51
CA ILE A 1043 29.47 -28.35 -32.91
C ILE A 1043 29.20 -28.60 -34.40
N ASN A 1044 30.28 -28.58 -35.19
CA ASN A 1044 30.22 -28.97 -36.60
C ASN A 1044 30.12 -30.50 -36.73
N ARG A 1045 29.30 -30.98 -37.68
CA ARG A 1045 29.12 -32.41 -38.00
C ARG A 1045 30.42 -33.17 -38.29
N SER A 1046 31.46 -32.47 -38.75
CA SER A 1046 32.78 -33.03 -39.07
C SER A 1046 33.73 -33.15 -37.88
N SER A 1047 33.39 -32.57 -36.74
CA SER A 1047 34.21 -32.57 -35.52
C SER A 1047 33.70 -33.61 -34.51
N PRO A 1048 34.58 -34.26 -33.73
CA PRO A 1048 34.15 -35.16 -32.65
C PRO A 1048 33.37 -34.38 -31.59
N THR A 1049 32.27 -34.98 -31.09
CA THR A 1049 31.46 -34.38 -30.04
C THR A 1049 32.29 -34.18 -28.77
N PRO A 1050 32.34 -32.98 -28.17
CA PRO A 1050 33.04 -32.76 -26.91
C PRO A 1050 32.42 -33.58 -25.77
N SER A 1051 33.25 -34.26 -24.97
CA SER A 1051 32.79 -35.02 -23.80
C SER A 1051 32.02 -34.17 -22.78
N VAL A 1052 32.34 -32.88 -22.72
CA VAL A 1052 31.67 -31.87 -21.89
C VAL A 1052 30.17 -31.80 -22.17
N LEU A 1053 29.73 -32.02 -23.42
CA LEU A 1053 28.29 -32.01 -23.75
C LEU A 1053 27.53 -33.08 -22.97
N GLY A 1054 28.05 -34.31 -22.95
CA GLY A 1054 27.46 -35.41 -22.20
C GLY A 1054 27.46 -35.14 -20.69
N GLN A 1055 28.56 -34.57 -20.16
CA GLN A 1055 28.65 -34.19 -18.75
C GLN A 1055 27.60 -33.15 -18.35
N VAL A 1056 27.37 -32.14 -19.18
CA VAL A 1056 26.35 -31.10 -18.93
C VAL A 1056 24.94 -31.72 -18.94
N VAL A 1057 24.65 -32.60 -19.91
CA VAL A 1057 23.35 -33.28 -19.99
C VAL A 1057 23.11 -34.16 -18.76
N GLU A 1058 24.09 -34.96 -18.34
CA GLU A 1058 23.97 -35.81 -17.15
C GLU A 1058 23.88 -35.00 -15.85
N ALA A 1059 24.57 -33.86 -15.75
CA ALA A 1059 24.45 -32.97 -14.60
C ALA A 1059 23.03 -32.40 -14.45
N VAL A 1060 22.41 -31.94 -15.55
CA VAL A 1060 21.01 -31.44 -15.51
C VAL A 1060 20.03 -32.55 -15.13
N LYS A 1061 20.23 -33.78 -15.62
CA LYS A 1061 19.42 -34.94 -15.22
C LYS A 1061 19.60 -35.28 -13.74
N ALA A 1062 20.83 -35.20 -13.23
CA ALA A 1062 21.12 -35.42 -11.82
C ALA A 1062 20.41 -34.39 -10.93
N SER A 1063 20.37 -33.11 -11.33
CA SER A 1063 19.60 -32.07 -10.62
C SER A 1063 18.12 -32.42 -10.49
N MET A 1064 17.46 -32.85 -11.59
CA MET A 1064 16.06 -33.27 -11.55
C MET A 1064 15.84 -34.52 -10.70
N THR A 1065 16.76 -35.49 -10.76
CA THR A 1065 16.70 -36.73 -9.97
C THR A 1065 16.85 -36.43 -8.48
N SER A 1066 17.77 -35.52 -8.11
CA SER A 1066 17.95 -35.08 -6.73
C SER A 1066 16.71 -34.34 -6.22
N GLN A 1067 16.15 -33.41 -7.01
CA GLN A 1067 14.92 -32.70 -6.64
C GLN A 1067 13.72 -33.64 -6.45
N LEU A 1068 13.60 -34.70 -7.25
CA LEU A 1068 12.60 -35.76 -7.06
C LEU A 1068 12.85 -36.54 -5.77
N GLY A 1069 14.10 -36.88 -5.46
CA GLY A 1069 14.49 -37.57 -4.24
C GLY A 1069 14.24 -36.75 -2.96
N ASP A 1070 14.26 -35.42 -3.06
CA ASP A 1070 13.98 -34.50 -1.97
C ASP A 1070 12.47 -34.37 -1.64
N LEU A 1071 11.57 -34.89 -2.50
CA LEU A 1071 10.14 -34.88 -2.23
C LEU A 1071 9.75 -35.97 -1.19
N PRO A 1072 8.82 -35.67 -0.27
CA PRO A 1072 8.38 -36.63 0.75
C PRO A 1072 7.71 -37.88 0.17
N VAL A 1073 7.93 -39.04 0.77
CA VAL A 1073 7.22 -40.27 0.42
C VAL A 1073 5.87 -40.29 1.13
N LEU A 1074 4.78 -40.17 0.36
CA LEU A 1074 3.41 -40.17 0.89
C LEU A 1074 2.95 -41.61 1.22
N ASP A 1075 3.29 -42.07 2.42
CA ASP A 1075 2.99 -43.41 2.95
C ASP A 1075 1.62 -43.53 3.66
N GLY A 1076 0.84 -42.45 3.69
CA GLY A 1076 -0.46 -42.38 4.37
C GLY A 1076 -0.39 -41.85 5.81
N THR A 1077 0.80 -41.62 6.36
CA THR A 1077 0.93 -40.98 7.68
C THR A 1077 0.64 -39.48 7.59
N ILE A 1078 0.09 -38.91 8.67
CA ILE A 1078 -0.13 -37.46 8.80
C ILE A 1078 1.19 -36.70 8.69
N GLN A 1079 2.26 -37.21 9.30
CA GLN A 1079 3.58 -36.58 9.24
C GLN A 1079 4.07 -36.41 7.80
N GLN A 1080 3.99 -37.46 6.97
CA GLN A 1080 4.42 -37.37 5.57
C GLN A 1080 3.50 -36.50 4.71
N SER A 1081 2.20 -36.51 5.02
CA SER A 1081 1.21 -35.68 4.33
C SER A 1081 1.44 -34.19 4.59
N VAL A 1082 1.70 -33.82 5.85
CA VAL A 1082 2.07 -32.45 6.22
C VAL A 1082 3.42 -32.06 5.63
N SER A 1083 4.41 -32.95 5.59
CA SER A 1083 5.66 -32.70 4.87
C SER A 1083 5.42 -32.46 3.37
N GLY A 1084 4.49 -33.20 2.76
CA GLY A 1084 4.07 -33.00 1.37
C GLY A 1084 3.46 -31.63 1.13
N LEU A 1085 2.53 -31.20 1.99
CA LEU A 1085 1.90 -29.87 1.97
C LEU A 1085 2.91 -28.72 2.13
N ARG A 1086 4.03 -28.97 2.82
CA ARG A 1086 5.14 -28.02 3.00
C ARG A 1086 6.11 -27.99 1.83
N SER A 1087 6.03 -28.95 0.91
CA SER A 1087 7.00 -29.15 -0.17
C SER A 1087 6.64 -28.45 -1.49
N PHE A 1088 5.55 -27.67 -1.55
CA PHE A 1088 5.09 -27.01 -2.78
C PHE A 1088 6.19 -26.21 -3.50
N HIS A 1089 7.01 -25.47 -2.75
CA HIS A 1089 8.15 -24.74 -3.33
C HIS A 1089 9.14 -25.68 -4.04
N ASN A 1090 9.49 -26.81 -3.43
CA ASN A 1090 10.37 -27.82 -4.05
C ASN A 1090 9.71 -28.42 -5.30
N VAL A 1091 8.39 -28.64 -5.27
CA VAL A 1091 7.63 -29.10 -6.43
C VAL A 1091 7.69 -28.08 -7.57
N THR A 1092 7.59 -26.78 -7.29
CA THR A 1092 7.77 -25.73 -8.30
C THR A 1092 9.19 -25.75 -8.88
N MET A 1093 10.22 -25.86 -8.03
CA MET A 1093 11.61 -25.91 -8.49
C MET A 1093 11.87 -27.12 -9.39
N LEU A 1094 11.35 -28.30 -9.03
CA LEU A 1094 11.38 -29.49 -9.89
C LEU A 1094 10.69 -29.25 -11.23
N ARG A 1095 9.46 -28.73 -11.20
CA ARG A 1095 8.66 -28.45 -12.40
C ARG A 1095 9.37 -27.47 -13.32
N ASP A 1096 9.89 -26.36 -12.79
CA ASP A 1096 10.56 -25.33 -13.58
C ASP A 1096 11.91 -25.82 -14.12
N THR A 1097 12.65 -26.65 -13.38
CA THR A 1097 13.88 -27.31 -13.86
C THR A 1097 13.57 -28.22 -15.05
N ALA A 1098 12.55 -29.08 -14.91
CA ALA A 1098 12.14 -30.00 -15.96
C ALA A 1098 11.54 -29.28 -17.18
N MET A 1099 10.70 -28.26 -16.97
CA MET A 1099 10.13 -27.45 -18.05
C MET A 1099 11.22 -26.69 -18.81
N ALA A 1100 12.18 -26.05 -18.12
CA ALA A 1100 13.31 -25.38 -18.77
C ALA A 1100 14.15 -26.36 -19.60
N SER A 1101 14.40 -27.56 -19.07
CA SER A 1101 15.14 -28.63 -19.76
C SER A 1101 14.42 -29.10 -21.02
N SER A 1102 13.10 -29.31 -20.94
CA SER A 1102 12.26 -29.71 -22.07
C SER A 1102 12.20 -28.62 -23.15
N LEU A 1103 12.04 -27.36 -22.75
CA LEU A 1103 12.01 -26.22 -23.68
C LEU A 1103 13.35 -26.02 -24.38
N ALA A 1104 14.47 -26.11 -23.66
CA ALA A 1104 15.81 -26.02 -24.24
C ALA A 1104 16.06 -27.16 -25.25
N ALA A 1105 15.71 -28.40 -24.88
CA ALA A 1105 15.85 -29.55 -25.77
C ALA A 1105 14.99 -29.40 -27.03
N THR A 1106 13.72 -28.99 -26.87
CA THR A 1106 12.80 -28.75 -27.99
C THR A 1106 13.34 -27.67 -28.92
N TRP A 1107 13.83 -26.56 -28.37
CA TRP A 1107 14.38 -25.46 -29.17
C TRP A 1107 15.60 -25.91 -29.99
N ILE A 1108 16.52 -26.68 -29.41
CA ILE A 1108 17.70 -27.23 -30.11
C ILE A 1108 17.27 -28.20 -31.22
N LEU A 1109 16.29 -29.06 -30.96
CA LEU A 1109 15.78 -30.01 -31.96
C LEU A 1109 15.07 -29.29 -33.12
N SER A 1110 14.22 -28.30 -32.82
CA SER A 1110 13.57 -27.48 -33.84
C SER A 1110 14.56 -26.65 -34.65
N PHE A 1111 15.67 -26.20 -34.05
CA PHE A 1111 16.76 -25.58 -34.81
C PHE A 1111 17.35 -26.55 -35.85
N ASN A 1112 17.64 -27.79 -35.45
CA ASN A 1112 18.15 -28.80 -36.35
C ASN A 1112 17.16 -29.17 -37.48
N GLU A 1113 15.85 -29.16 -37.21
CA GLU A 1113 14.84 -29.37 -38.24
C GLU A 1113 14.85 -28.25 -39.28
N ARG A 1114 14.93 -26.99 -38.85
CA ARG A 1114 15.05 -25.83 -39.75
C ARG A 1114 16.33 -25.87 -40.58
N GLU A 1115 17.46 -26.23 -39.98
CA GLU A 1115 18.72 -26.37 -40.73
C GLU A 1115 18.68 -27.52 -41.73
N ARG A 1116 18.01 -28.64 -41.41
CA ARG A 1116 17.79 -29.74 -42.35
C ARG A 1116 16.94 -29.32 -43.55
N GLU A 1117 15.96 -28.44 -43.34
CA GLU A 1117 15.14 -27.88 -44.41
C GLU A 1117 15.91 -26.88 -45.28
N ARG A 1118 16.83 -26.12 -44.66
CA ARG A 1118 17.65 -25.09 -45.31
C ARG A 1118 18.84 -25.65 -46.09
N ASP A 1119 19.59 -26.58 -45.52
CA ASP A 1119 20.82 -27.14 -46.09
C ASP A 1119 20.66 -28.60 -46.52
N ARG A 1120 20.45 -28.80 -47.83
CA ARG A 1120 20.34 -30.14 -48.43
C ARG A 1120 21.64 -30.93 -48.43
N SER A 1121 22.81 -30.29 -48.24
CA SER A 1121 24.08 -31.00 -48.06
C SER A 1121 24.20 -31.63 -46.68
N GLY A 1122 23.40 -31.16 -45.72
CA GLY A 1122 23.39 -31.60 -44.33
C GLY A 1122 24.67 -31.26 -43.57
N SER A 1123 25.42 -30.27 -44.04
CA SER A 1123 26.65 -29.79 -43.40
C SER A 1123 26.37 -28.93 -42.16
N SER A 1124 25.24 -28.21 -42.15
CA SER A 1124 24.78 -27.40 -41.01
C SER A 1124 23.92 -28.15 -39.99
N ASN A 1125 23.66 -29.44 -40.21
CA ASN A 1125 22.90 -30.29 -39.28
C ASN A 1125 23.71 -30.66 -38.03
N LEU A 1126 23.02 -30.82 -36.90
CA LEU A 1126 23.63 -31.31 -35.66
C LEU A 1126 24.10 -32.78 -35.80
N PRO A 1127 25.22 -33.16 -35.13
CA PRO A 1127 25.65 -34.55 -35.07
C PRO A 1127 24.59 -35.47 -34.44
N LYS A 1128 24.54 -36.73 -34.90
CA LYS A 1128 23.59 -37.75 -34.38
C LYS A 1128 23.72 -37.98 -32.87
N GLU A 1129 24.95 -37.90 -32.35
CA GLU A 1129 25.23 -38.05 -30.93
C GLU A 1129 24.64 -36.90 -30.11
N VAL A 1130 24.77 -35.65 -30.57
CA VAL A 1130 24.13 -34.46 -29.96
C VAL A 1130 22.61 -34.66 -29.92
N ILE A 1131 22.00 -35.05 -31.04
CA ILE A 1131 20.55 -35.30 -31.11
C ILE A 1131 20.12 -36.38 -30.11
N THR A 1132 20.92 -37.44 -29.96
CA THR A 1132 20.61 -38.54 -29.03
C THR A 1132 20.68 -38.09 -27.57
N GLN A 1133 21.71 -37.31 -27.20
CA GLN A 1133 21.85 -36.73 -25.87
C GLN A 1133 20.70 -35.75 -25.54
N ILE A 1134 20.35 -34.86 -26.48
CA ILE A 1134 19.28 -33.89 -26.29
C ILE A 1134 17.90 -34.58 -26.16
N LYS A 1135 17.63 -35.62 -26.97
CA LYS A 1135 16.41 -36.44 -26.82
C LYS A 1135 16.37 -37.17 -25.47
N SER A 1136 17.51 -37.65 -24.99
CA SER A 1136 17.59 -38.27 -23.67
C SER A 1136 17.31 -37.28 -22.53
N LEU A 1137 17.78 -36.04 -22.64
CA LEU A 1137 17.43 -34.96 -21.71
C LEU A 1137 15.93 -34.66 -21.73
N GLN A 1138 15.34 -34.54 -22.94
CA GLN A 1138 13.91 -34.29 -23.10
C GLN A 1138 13.06 -35.39 -22.44
N GLY A 1139 13.38 -36.67 -22.68
CA GLY A 1139 12.64 -37.78 -22.07
C GLY A 1139 12.76 -37.81 -20.54
N ALA A 1140 13.94 -37.48 -19.99
CA ALA A 1140 14.11 -37.36 -18.53
C ALA A 1140 13.27 -36.22 -17.94
N ALA A 1141 13.22 -35.08 -18.62
CA ALA A 1141 12.41 -33.93 -18.21
C ALA A 1141 10.89 -34.23 -18.24
N GLU A 1142 10.40 -34.87 -19.31
CA GLU A 1142 9.00 -35.29 -19.42
C GLU A 1142 8.62 -36.30 -18.33
N ALA A 1143 9.50 -37.25 -18.01
CA ALA A 1143 9.30 -38.20 -16.92
C ALA A 1143 9.25 -37.50 -15.55
N ALA A 1144 10.11 -36.51 -15.30
CA ALA A 1144 10.12 -35.72 -14.07
C ALA A 1144 8.83 -34.90 -13.90
N LEU A 1145 8.32 -34.28 -14.98
CA LEU A 1145 7.05 -33.56 -14.98
C LEU A 1145 5.87 -34.49 -14.64
N GLN A 1146 5.83 -35.69 -15.22
CA GLN A 1146 4.80 -36.69 -14.92
C GLN A 1146 4.83 -37.13 -13.45
N GLN A 1147 6.03 -37.35 -12.90
CA GLN A 1147 6.20 -37.74 -11.50
C GLN A 1147 5.77 -36.62 -10.53
N GLY A 1148 6.11 -35.37 -10.81
CA GLY A 1148 5.66 -34.20 -10.04
C GLY A 1148 4.13 -34.04 -10.06
N LYS A 1149 3.51 -34.17 -11.24
CA LYS A 1149 2.04 -34.16 -11.40
C LYS A 1149 1.38 -35.28 -10.60
N ALA A 1150 1.95 -36.49 -10.64
CA ALA A 1150 1.45 -37.64 -9.88
C ALA A 1150 1.60 -37.45 -8.35
N PHE A 1151 2.64 -36.75 -7.89
CA PHE A 1151 2.81 -36.39 -6.49
C PHE A 1151 1.69 -35.48 -5.99
N ILE A 1152 1.33 -34.43 -6.74
CA ILE A 1152 0.19 -33.55 -6.41
C ILE A 1152 -1.14 -34.33 -6.38
N ALA A 1153 -1.36 -35.22 -7.35
CA ALA A 1153 -2.57 -36.05 -7.38
C ALA A 1153 -2.68 -37.00 -6.17
N ARG A 1154 -1.56 -37.59 -5.73
CA ARG A 1154 -1.51 -38.39 -4.49
C ARG A 1154 -1.80 -37.54 -3.26
N LEU A 1155 -1.19 -36.36 -3.16
CA LEU A 1155 -1.43 -35.45 -2.03
C LEU A 1155 -2.90 -35.05 -1.93
N LYS A 1156 -3.54 -34.76 -3.08
CA LYS A 1156 -4.98 -34.50 -3.17
C LYS A 1156 -5.80 -35.65 -2.60
N SER A 1157 -5.53 -36.88 -3.04
CA SER A 1157 -6.28 -38.06 -2.57
C SER A 1157 -6.20 -38.29 -1.06
N VAL A 1158 -5.07 -37.94 -0.43
CA VAL A 1158 -4.87 -38.10 1.01
C VAL A 1158 -5.66 -37.05 1.81
N VAL A 1159 -5.64 -35.79 1.36
CA VAL A 1159 -6.33 -34.68 2.07
C VAL A 1159 -7.85 -34.70 1.82
N ASP A 1160 -8.30 -35.23 0.67
CA ASP A 1160 -9.71 -35.37 0.29
C ASP A 1160 -10.42 -36.57 0.95
N ALA A 1161 -9.74 -37.34 1.82
CA ALA A 1161 -10.30 -38.50 2.54
C ALA A 1161 -11.42 -38.17 3.57
N GLY A 1162 -12.11 -37.03 3.42
CA GLY A 1162 -13.25 -36.63 4.22
C GLY A 1162 -12.88 -35.97 5.55
N SER A 1163 -13.78 -36.07 6.54
CA SER A 1163 -13.56 -35.52 7.90
C SER A 1163 -12.47 -36.28 8.69
N GLN A 1164 -12.12 -37.49 8.27
CA GLN A 1164 -11.17 -38.36 8.98
C GLN A 1164 -9.77 -37.75 9.05
N PHE A 1165 -9.26 -37.18 7.94
CA PHE A 1165 -7.94 -36.55 7.90
C PHE A 1165 -7.81 -35.42 8.94
N GLY A 1166 -8.86 -34.60 9.12
CA GLY A 1166 -8.85 -33.52 10.11
C GLY A 1166 -8.83 -34.02 11.56
N LEU A 1167 -9.51 -35.13 11.85
CA LEU A 1167 -9.49 -35.77 13.17
C LEU A 1167 -8.11 -36.36 13.49
N ASP A 1168 -7.54 -37.09 12.53
CA ASP A 1168 -6.21 -37.71 12.67
C ASP A 1168 -5.12 -36.64 12.79
N LEU A 1169 -5.23 -35.55 12.03
CA LEU A 1169 -4.36 -34.38 12.13
C LEU A 1169 -4.43 -33.77 13.53
N ARG A 1170 -5.63 -33.54 14.07
CA ARG A 1170 -5.81 -32.98 15.41
C ARG A 1170 -5.14 -33.87 16.47
N ALA A 1171 -5.40 -35.18 16.42
CA ALA A 1171 -4.80 -36.13 17.35
C ALA A 1171 -3.25 -36.09 17.29
N TRP A 1172 -2.69 -36.08 16.08
CA TRP A 1172 -1.25 -36.04 15.87
C TRP A 1172 -0.60 -34.70 16.25
N VAL A 1173 -1.26 -33.57 16.04
CA VAL A 1173 -0.73 -32.24 16.42
C VAL A 1173 -0.66 -32.10 17.93
N PHE A 1174 -1.67 -32.58 18.67
CA PHE A 1174 -1.75 -32.39 20.12
C PHE A 1174 -1.27 -33.59 20.95
N GLU A 1175 -0.62 -34.56 20.33
CA GLU A 1175 0.02 -35.67 21.04
C GLU A 1175 1.15 -35.18 21.98
N GLY A 1176 1.34 -35.88 23.11
CA GLY A 1176 2.42 -35.60 24.06
C GLY A 1176 2.30 -34.22 24.74
N ASP A 1177 3.32 -33.38 24.55
CA ASP A 1177 3.44 -32.03 25.12
C ASP A 1177 2.43 -31.02 24.55
N GLY A 1178 1.67 -31.39 23.50
CA GLY A 1178 0.59 -30.58 22.94
C GLY A 1178 -0.76 -30.71 23.66
N GLN A 1179 -0.91 -31.64 24.61
CA GLN A 1179 -2.21 -31.90 25.25
C GLN A 1179 -2.78 -30.68 25.98
N GLU A 1180 -1.94 -29.83 26.58
CA GLU A 1180 -2.39 -28.62 27.27
C GLU A 1180 -3.12 -27.63 26.33
N LEU A 1181 -2.73 -27.59 25.05
CA LEU A 1181 -3.36 -26.74 24.02
C LEU A 1181 -4.66 -27.34 23.47
N SER A 1182 -4.81 -28.66 23.53
CA SER A 1182 -5.94 -29.38 22.92
C SER A 1182 -7.29 -28.91 23.43
N GLY A 1183 -7.39 -28.56 24.72
CA GLY A 1183 -8.64 -28.08 25.33
C GLY A 1183 -9.05 -26.66 24.92
N LEU A 1184 -8.12 -25.86 24.37
CA LEU A 1184 -8.38 -24.48 23.97
C LEU A 1184 -8.75 -24.35 22.49
N ILE A 1185 -8.10 -25.14 21.63
CA ILE A 1185 -8.28 -25.05 20.18
C ILE A 1185 -9.53 -25.84 19.75
N GLU A 1186 -10.49 -25.15 19.14
CA GLU A 1186 -11.73 -25.77 18.64
C GLU A 1186 -11.50 -26.61 17.38
N ASP A 1187 -12.41 -27.56 17.11
CA ASP A 1187 -12.38 -28.37 15.89
C ASP A 1187 -12.58 -27.53 14.62
N GLY A 1188 -13.27 -26.39 14.73
CA GLY A 1188 -13.46 -25.43 13.63
C GLY A 1188 -12.13 -24.92 13.08
N THR A 1189 -11.20 -24.56 13.96
CA THR A 1189 -9.88 -24.02 13.56
C THR A 1189 -9.05 -25.02 12.75
N VAL A 1190 -9.09 -26.31 13.13
CA VAL A 1190 -8.39 -27.37 12.39
C VAL A 1190 -9.05 -27.61 11.04
N LYS A 1191 -10.39 -27.54 10.97
CA LYS A 1191 -11.14 -27.69 9.71
C LYS A 1191 -10.83 -26.57 8.73
N GLU A 1192 -10.72 -25.32 9.18
CA GLU A 1192 -10.35 -24.17 8.34
C GLU A 1192 -8.97 -24.35 7.71
N LEU A 1193 -7.98 -24.84 8.48
CA LEU A 1193 -6.65 -25.16 7.96
C LEU A 1193 -6.70 -26.24 6.87
N VAL A 1194 -7.42 -27.34 7.12
CA VAL A 1194 -7.56 -28.43 6.15
C VAL A 1194 -8.26 -27.96 4.88
N GLU A 1195 -9.27 -27.10 5.00
CA GLU A 1195 -9.98 -26.54 3.85
C GLU A 1195 -9.08 -25.63 3.00
N SER A 1196 -8.28 -24.79 3.64
CA SER A 1196 -7.26 -23.97 2.97
C SER A 1196 -6.24 -24.84 2.21
N TRP A 1197 -5.82 -25.99 2.75
CA TRP A 1197 -4.99 -26.95 2.03
C TRP A 1197 -5.69 -27.59 0.83
N ARG A 1198 -6.96 -27.98 0.96
CA ARG A 1198 -7.74 -28.54 -0.17
C ARG A 1198 -7.83 -27.55 -1.32
N GLN A 1199 -8.12 -26.29 -1.00
CA GLN A 1199 -8.21 -25.22 -1.99
C GLN A 1199 -6.86 -24.97 -2.66
N ASN A 1200 -5.76 -24.95 -1.90
CA ASN A 1200 -4.43 -24.81 -2.48
C ASN A 1200 -4.10 -25.99 -3.42
N ILE A 1201 -4.32 -27.23 -3.00
CA ILE A 1201 -4.10 -28.42 -3.84
C ILE A 1201 -4.99 -28.41 -5.08
N ALA A 1202 -6.25 -27.96 -4.97
CA ALA A 1202 -7.14 -27.80 -6.11
C ALA A 1202 -6.58 -26.80 -7.13
N GLY A 1203 -6.03 -25.67 -6.65
CA GLY A 1203 -5.32 -24.70 -7.49
C GLY A 1203 -4.11 -25.30 -8.19
N TRP A 1204 -3.33 -26.16 -7.51
CA TRP A 1204 -2.24 -26.91 -8.12
C TRP A 1204 -2.66 -27.85 -9.25
N GLY A 1205 -3.95 -28.24 -9.30
CA GLY A 1205 -4.54 -28.96 -10.43
C GLY A 1205 -4.62 -28.16 -11.73
N GLN A 1206 -4.54 -26.82 -11.66
CA GLN A 1206 -4.58 -25.92 -12.82
C GLN A 1206 -3.19 -25.65 -13.41
N VAL A 1207 -2.12 -25.97 -12.68
CA VAL A 1207 -0.74 -25.75 -13.11
C VAL A 1207 -0.44 -26.55 -14.38
N LYS A 1208 0.21 -25.92 -15.35
CA LYS A 1208 0.64 -26.55 -16.60
C LYS A 1208 1.89 -27.39 -16.37
N TRP A 1209 1.73 -28.70 -16.52
CA TRP A 1209 2.81 -29.69 -16.47
C TRP A 1209 3.34 -30.08 -17.85
N GLU A 1210 2.62 -29.69 -18.90
CA GLU A 1210 2.94 -29.93 -20.31
C GLU A 1210 2.87 -28.59 -21.05
N ARG A 1211 3.51 -28.52 -22.21
CA ARG A 1211 3.63 -27.28 -23.00
C ARG A 1211 2.29 -26.82 -23.58
#